data_AF-J9WC96-F1
#
_entry.id   AF-J9WC96-F1
#
_cell.length_a   1.000
_cell.length_b   1.000
_cell.length_c   1.000
_cell.angle_alpha   90.00
_cell.angle_beta   90.00
_cell.angle_gamma   90.00
#
_symmetry.space_group_name_H-M   'P 1'
#
loop_
_entity.id
_entity.type
_entity.pdbx_description
1 polymer ?
#
loop_
_entity_poly.entity_id
_entity_poly.type
_entity_poly.pdbx_seq_one_letter_code
_entity_poly.pdbx_strand_id
1 'polypeptide(L)'
;MFTCEEHSCTLADTCPQCGQSQSVRPRWLSMHEVPQLGQCGMNAKHGGEPQRCHGNLLEAVTTTLRPHHPLARTQTRLSQVLATKLITFGVYGEAPTSSLQVLRDLHMLAARILSMARAEDVHDLLGPRQLDSITESLAEVDPSSRSFPTSFAARASASTTGLGIELALNVVGCATIEDASARLRPIFKSGQASGRIVKPSALRFGGVSPVMHAVQLKALANSLAPNEQLRYRTAAAFPCYPRQFTEAVLRGIPTCLWRDWSFRLTVGNHPPRLMRPLLSLLLLSTGRQLSMPTAARRLGSRPMDPTSWHILASLHGHPLWTNVSVALIRLADYLSEHPSPIDYQRRRQLDYRGLLPPERWTQICDENDLGRRPRAQTGELARSWLFERISMQPVSRSPFAADIPRAARLRSKVVAMFTSEVIEELDDAGARFLEQHNVFGEPVTWSPPQSIIADLVLPGPNPAAISIAELHEAVTDTSASMTEVASRFGVSIAVLRYLLESSPPPRPTRTWIRDQTQFEYAQSQLPESELIRLHVQDRLPIKVIATRIGVQPQAVSDLARKYEIQVRSSRFRLPDERDWIYREYVEKQRPITDMAQQLGVDISTLYRRAKIYGIAMCHDPHRRRGPRNVAADDKP
;
A
#
# COMPACT_ATOMS: atom_id res chain seq x y z
N MET A 1 -8.97 -1.21 46.82
CA MET A 1 -8.55 -0.27 47.89
C MET A 1 -7.17 -0.69 48.36
N PHE A 2 -6.32 0.25 48.75
CA PHE A 2 -4.96 -0.02 49.23
C PHE A 2 -4.53 0.90 50.39
N THR A 3 -5.31 1.93 50.70
CA THR A 3 -5.16 2.72 51.94
C THR A 3 -6.50 2.79 52.67
N CYS A 4 -6.45 2.96 53.99
CA CYS A 4 -7.61 3.33 54.79
C CYS A 4 -7.70 4.86 54.84
N GLU A 5 -8.77 5.45 54.32
CA GLU A 5 -8.97 6.91 54.33
C GLU A 5 -9.28 7.44 55.74
N GLU A 6 -9.90 6.63 56.61
CA GLU A 6 -10.21 7.00 58.00
C GLU A 6 -8.95 7.06 58.88
N HIS A 7 -8.12 6.02 58.82
CA HIS A 7 -6.92 5.89 59.67
C HIS A 7 -5.64 6.44 59.02
N SER A 8 -5.73 6.93 57.78
CA SER A 8 -4.58 7.44 57.00
C SER A 8 -3.38 6.49 57.01
N CYS A 9 -3.60 5.21 56.74
CA CYS A 9 -2.56 4.18 56.73
C CYS A 9 -2.68 3.24 55.52
N THR A 10 -1.61 2.52 55.16
CA THR A 10 -1.68 1.43 54.17
C THR A 10 -2.47 0.25 54.72
N LEU A 11 -3.20 -0.47 53.85
CA LEU A 11 -3.87 -1.70 54.28
C LEU A 11 -2.84 -2.78 54.60
N ALA A 12 -3.00 -3.42 55.77
CA ALA A 12 -2.23 -4.60 56.13
C ALA A 12 -2.64 -5.78 55.25
N ASP A 13 -1.68 -6.30 54.49
CA ASP A 13 -1.91 -7.31 53.46
C ASP A 13 -0.98 -8.52 53.59
N THR A 14 -0.11 -8.54 54.59
CA THR A 14 0.85 -9.61 54.87
C THR A 14 0.68 -10.12 56.31
N CYS A 15 0.78 -11.43 56.49
CA CYS A 15 0.73 -12.03 57.83
C CYS A 15 2.08 -11.83 58.55
N PRO A 16 2.10 -11.29 59.78
CA PRO A 16 3.35 -11.08 60.53
C PRO A 16 4.05 -12.41 60.89
N GLN A 17 3.30 -13.51 61.00
CA GLN A 17 3.86 -14.81 61.41
C GLN A 17 4.45 -15.61 60.24
N CYS A 18 3.81 -15.64 59.07
CA CYS A 18 4.27 -16.44 57.93
C CYS A 18 4.74 -15.64 56.72
N GLY A 19 4.61 -14.30 56.75
CA GLY A 19 5.00 -13.39 55.67
C GLY A 19 4.17 -13.51 54.39
N GLN A 20 3.15 -14.39 54.34
CA GLN A 20 2.33 -14.59 53.15
C GLN A 20 1.31 -13.46 52.97
N SER A 21 1.16 -12.98 51.73
CA SER A 21 0.13 -12.01 51.37
C SER A 21 -1.26 -12.61 51.47
N GLN A 22 -2.18 -11.90 52.11
CA GLN A 22 -3.57 -12.28 52.23
C GLN A 22 -4.28 -11.98 50.91
N SER A 23 -4.83 -13.01 50.25
CA SER A 23 -5.60 -12.85 49.02
C SER A 23 -6.80 -13.79 49.00
N VAL A 24 -7.94 -13.28 48.54
CA VAL A 24 -9.14 -14.09 48.34
C VAL A 24 -9.04 -14.76 46.98
N ARG A 25 -8.75 -16.06 46.94
CA ARG A 25 -8.71 -16.87 45.70
C ARG A 25 -9.91 -17.81 45.64
N PRO A 26 -10.44 -18.20 44.48
CA PRO A 26 -11.64 -19.05 44.37
C PRO A 26 -11.58 -20.41 45.12
N ARG A 27 -10.40 -20.83 45.60
CA ARG A 27 -10.17 -22.07 46.35
C ARG A 27 -9.43 -21.85 47.68
N TRP A 28 -9.43 -20.62 48.20
CA TRP A 28 -8.71 -20.29 49.44
C TRP A 28 -9.33 -20.91 50.70
N LEU A 29 -10.63 -21.21 50.64
CA LEU A 29 -11.41 -21.78 51.72
C LEU A 29 -12.15 -23.04 51.22
N SER A 30 -12.11 -24.12 51.99
CA SER A 30 -13.00 -25.28 51.76
C SER A 30 -14.44 -24.88 51.99
N MET A 31 -15.40 -25.51 51.31
CA MET A 31 -16.84 -25.28 51.54
C MET A 31 -17.29 -25.56 52.99
N HIS A 32 -16.46 -26.25 53.77
CA HIS A 32 -16.73 -26.65 55.15
C HIS A 32 -15.99 -25.80 56.20
N GLU A 33 -15.20 -24.81 55.77
CA GLU A 33 -14.45 -23.93 56.66
C GLU A 33 -15.16 -22.57 56.78
N VAL A 34 -15.19 -22.01 58.00
CA VAL A 34 -15.65 -20.63 58.24
C VAL A 34 -14.41 -19.74 58.41
N PRO A 35 -14.25 -18.66 57.61
CA PRO A 35 -13.07 -17.83 57.70
C PRO A 35 -13.09 -17.02 59.01
N GLN A 36 -12.02 -17.12 59.80
CA GLN A 36 -11.82 -16.24 60.95
C GLN A 36 -11.10 -14.97 60.48
N LEU A 37 -11.82 -13.84 60.43
CA LEU A 37 -11.35 -12.60 59.82
C LEU A 37 -10.05 -12.04 60.44
N GLY A 38 -9.75 -12.38 61.70
CA GLY A 38 -8.52 -11.96 62.40
C GLY A 38 -7.34 -12.92 62.26
N GLN A 39 -7.49 -14.05 61.55
CA GLN A 39 -6.44 -15.07 61.45
C GLN A 39 -5.99 -15.32 60.01
N CYS A 40 -4.71 -15.62 59.85
CA CYS A 40 -4.13 -15.95 58.56
C CYS A 40 -4.70 -17.26 58.02
N GLY A 41 -5.40 -17.16 56.89
CA GLY A 41 -5.94 -18.31 56.17
C GLY A 41 -4.93 -19.01 55.26
N MET A 42 -3.67 -18.58 55.17
CA MET A 42 -2.72 -19.17 54.21
C MET A 42 -2.05 -20.42 54.75
N ASN A 43 -1.75 -21.38 53.87
CA ASN A 43 -0.93 -22.54 54.24
C ASN A 43 0.55 -22.13 54.33
N ALA A 44 1.19 -22.44 55.45
CA ALA A 44 2.62 -22.28 55.68
C ALA A 44 3.26 -23.68 55.83
N LYS A 45 4.53 -23.81 55.43
CA LYS A 45 5.28 -25.05 55.67
C LYS A 45 5.74 -25.06 57.12
N HIS A 46 5.17 -25.93 57.93
CA HIS A 46 5.66 -26.25 59.27
C HIS A 46 6.16 -27.70 59.24
N GLY A 47 7.46 -27.92 59.45
CA GLY A 47 8.01 -29.28 59.52
C GLY A 47 7.95 -30.12 58.23
N GLY A 48 7.66 -29.52 57.06
CA GLY A 48 7.62 -30.21 55.76
C GLY A 48 6.21 -30.40 55.19
N GLU A 49 5.17 -30.39 56.03
CA GLU A 49 3.77 -30.46 55.60
C GLU A 49 3.10 -29.07 55.53
N PRO A 50 2.21 -28.83 54.56
CA PRO A 50 1.45 -27.59 54.46
C PRO A 50 0.32 -27.55 55.50
N GLN A 51 0.47 -26.72 56.52
CA GLN A 51 -0.56 -26.47 57.55
C GLN A 51 -1.04 -25.01 57.49
N ARG A 52 -2.27 -24.74 57.92
CA ARG A 52 -2.81 -23.37 58.01
C ARG A 52 -1.99 -22.57 59.04
N CYS A 53 -1.64 -21.32 58.70
CA CYS A 53 -0.81 -20.48 59.56
C CYS A 53 -1.52 -20.04 60.85
N HIS A 54 -2.81 -19.70 60.78
CA HIS A 54 -3.61 -19.17 61.89
C HIS A 54 -3.04 -17.92 62.59
N GLY A 55 -1.99 -17.30 62.04
CA GLY A 55 -1.36 -16.15 62.68
C GLY A 55 -2.28 -14.95 62.82
N ASN A 56 -2.10 -14.22 63.92
CA ASN A 56 -2.93 -13.07 64.25
C ASN A 56 -2.69 -11.91 63.27
N LEU A 57 -3.69 -11.64 62.42
CA LEU A 57 -3.61 -10.55 61.44
C LEU A 57 -3.78 -9.18 62.10
N LEU A 58 -4.30 -9.11 63.33
CA LEU A 58 -4.45 -7.84 64.06
C LEU A 58 -3.11 -7.28 64.53
N GLU A 59 -2.06 -8.09 64.55
CA GLU A 59 -0.68 -7.68 64.88
C GLU A 59 0.09 -7.17 63.65
N ALA A 60 -0.53 -7.18 62.46
CA ALA A 60 0.13 -6.73 61.25
C ALA A 60 0.45 -5.23 61.30
N VAL A 61 1.71 -4.88 61.00
CA VAL A 61 2.18 -3.50 61.02
C VAL A 61 1.66 -2.75 59.80
N THR A 62 1.02 -1.60 60.02
CA THR A 62 0.58 -0.68 58.95
C THR A 62 1.48 0.54 58.87
N THR A 63 1.73 1.06 57.66
CA THR A 63 2.50 2.29 57.47
C THR A 63 1.57 3.49 57.53
N THR A 64 1.83 4.41 58.47
CA THR A 64 1.08 5.68 58.56
C THR A 64 1.46 6.59 57.39
N LEU A 65 0.46 7.13 56.72
CA LEU A 65 0.60 8.02 55.57
C LEU A 65 0.57 9.47 56.03
N ARG A 66 1.58 10.25 55.64
CA ARG A 66 1.62 11.70 55.91
C ARG A 66 0.48 12.42 55.17
N PRO A 67 0.05 13.60 55.64
CA PRO A 67 -0.82 14.48 54.86
C PRO A 67 -0.26 14.70 53.44
N HIS A 68 -1.11 14.57 52.43
CA HIS A 68 -0.76 14.62 50.99
C HIS A 68 0.11 13.47 50.45
N HIS A 69 0.23 12.34 51.16
CA HIS A 69 0.91 11.17 50.63
C HIS A 69 0.33 10.75 49.27
N PRO A 70 1.15 10.45 48.25
CA PRO A 70 0.67 10.12 46.91
C PRO A 70 -0.35 8.97 46.90
N LEU A 71 -0.08 7.88 47.63
CA LEU A 71 -1.04 6.76 47.74
C LEU A 71 -2.40 7.18 48.31
N ALA A 72 -2.45 8.06 49.30
CA ALA A 72 -3.72 8.56 49.84
C ALA A 72 -4.48 9.36 48.77
N ARG A 73 -3.78 10.22 48.01
CA ARG A 73 -4.38 10.97 46.88
C ARG A 73 -4.90 10.04 45.78
N THR A 74 -4.14 9.00 45.43
CA THR A 74 -4.55 7.98 44.45
C THR A 74 -5.81 7.26 44.93
N GLN A 75 -5.87 6.89 46.22
CA GLN A 75 -7.04 6.24 46.80
C GLN A 75 -8.27 7.13 46.72
N THR A 76 -8.16 8.42 47.06
CA THR A 76 -9.28 9.37 46.95
C THR A 76 -9.75 9.54 45.51
N ARG A 77 -8.82 9.63 44.54
CA ARG A 77 -9.17 9.67 43.10
C ARG A 77 -9.90 8.39 42.68
N LEU A 78 -9.44 7.22 43.11
CA LEU A 78 -10.11 5.95 42.82
C LEU A 78 -11.53 5.91 43.45
N SER A 79 -11.67 6.35 44.70
CA SER A 79 -12.96 6.43 45.39
C SER A 79 -13.95 7.33 44.63
N GLN A 80 -13.50 8.48 44.11
CA GLN A 80 -14.30 9.38 43.27
C GLN A 80 -14.75 8.71 41.95
N VAL A 81 -13.86 7.97 41.30
CA VAL A 81 -14.22 7.18 40.10
C VAL A 81 -15.28 6.14 40.44
N LEU A 82 -15.14 5.43 41.55
CA LEU A 82 -16.10 4.39 41.96
C LEU A 82 -17.45 4.94 42.43
N ALA A 83 -17.47 6.15 43.01
CA ALA A 83 -18.70 6.83 43.41
C ALA A 83 -19.55 7.31 42.22
N THR A 84 -18.92 7.48 41.05
CA THR A 84 -19.59 7.95 39.84
C THR A 84 -20.14 6.76 39.04
N LYS A 85 -21.37 6.83 38.52
CA LYS A 85 -21.94 5.73 37.70
C LYS A 85 -21.31 5.67 36.30
N LEU A 86 -21.13 6.84 35.67
CA LEU A 86 -20.64 6.98 34.31
C LEU A 86 -19.45 7.95 34.27
N ILE A 87 -18.35 7.50 33.69
CA ILE A 87 -17.09 8.25 33.62
C ILE A 87 -16.97 8.89 32.24
N THR A 88 -16.71 10.20 32.22
CA THR A 88 -16.64 11.05 31.02
C THR A 88 -15.37 11.90 30.96
N PHE A 89 -14.40 11.67 31.85
CA PHE A 89 -13.13 12.43 31.85
C PHE A 89 -12.01 11.66 31.17
N GLY A 90 -10.95 12.39 30.82
CA GLY A 90 -9.75 11.82 30.21
C GLY A 90 -10.08 11.09 28.91
N VAL A 91 -9.48 9.91 28.70
CA VAL A 91 -9.69 9.11 27.49
C VAL A 91 -11.14 8.65 27.30
N TYR A 92 -11.96 8.68 28.35
CA TYR A 92 -13.38 8.29 28.30
C TYR A 92 -14.31 9.43 27.89
N GLY A 93 -13.79 10.61 27.57
CA GLY A 93 -14.62 11.75 27.13
C GLY A 93 -15.40 11.47 25.85
N GLU A 94 -14.78 10.83 24.86
CA GLU A 94 -15.43 10.50 23.57
C GLU A 94 -16.35 9.28 23.65
N ALA A 95 -16.11 8.37 24.59
CA ALA A 95 -16.90 7.16 24.77
C ALA A 95 -17.10 6.87 26.27
N PRO A 96 -18.14 7.48 26.87
CA PRO A 96 -18.45 7.33 28.29
C PRO A 96 -18.57 5.87 28.71
N THR A 97 -17.98 5.53 29.84
CA THR A 97 -17.83 4.14 30.31
C THR A 97 -18.25 4.02 31.77
N SER A 98 -18.85 2.89 32.16
CA SER A 98 -19.27 2.69 33.56
C SER A 98 -18.07 2.59 34.50
N SER A 99 -18.22 2.99 35.76
CA SER A 99 -17.14 2.92 36.75
C SER A 99 -16.62 1.50 36.97
N LEU A 100 -17.48 0.48 36.90
CA LEU A 100 -17.07 -0.93 36.96
C LEU A 100 -16.14 -1.32 35.81
N GLN A 101 -16.43 -0.83 34.60
CA GLN A 101 -15.59 -1.09 33.44
C GLN A 101 -14.28 -0.28 33.50
N VAL A 102 -14.32 0.96 33.99
CA VAL A 102 -13.10 1.74 34.25
C VAL A 102 -12.21 1.05 35.31
N LEU A 103 -12.79 0.50 36.38
CA LEU A 103 -12.03 -0.26 37.37
C LEU A 103 -11.34 -1.48 36.73
N ARG A 104 -12.02 -2.19 35.82
CA ARG A 104 -11.44 -3.30 35.07
C ARG A 104 -10.29 -2.83 34.18
N ASP A 105 -10.46 -1.71 33.49
CA ASP A 105 -9.41 -1.11 32.67
C ASP A 105 -8.19 -0.71 33.52
N LEU A 106 -8.41 -0.03 34.65
CA LEU A 106 -7.36 0.36 35.60
C LEU A 106 -6.62 -0.87 36.13
N HIS A 107 -7.34 -1.91 36.54
CA HIS A 107 -6.75 -3.16 37.02
C HIS A 107 -5.85 -3.81 35.95
N MET A 108 -6.37 -3.98 34.74
CA MET A 108 -5.62 -4.61 33.64
C MET A 108 -4.44 -3.75 33.20
N LEU A 109 -4.59 -2.43 33.18
CA LEU A 109 -3.55 -1.50 32.78
C LEU A 109 -2.43 -1.44 33.83
N ALA A 110 -2.78 -1.28 35.10
CA ALA A 110 -1.85 -1.29 36.23
C ALA A 110 -1.00 -2.56 36.22
N ALA A 111 -1.65 -3.72 36.09
CA ALA A 111 -0.99 -5.01 36.03
C ALA A 111 0.00 -5.12 34.86
N ARG A 112 -0.36 -4.59 33.68
CA ARG A 112 0.51 -4.58 32.50
C ARG A 112 1.70 -3.65 32.69
N ILE A 113 1.45 -2.42 33.13
CA ILE A 113 2.51 -1.43 33.38
C ILE A 113 3.53 -2.01 34.36
N LEU A 114 3.09 -2.48 35.53
CA LEU A 114 4.00 -3.05 36.53
C LEU A 114 4.75 -4.30 36.02
N SER A 115 4.12 -5.10 35.15
CA SER A 115 4.78 -6.28 34.57
C SER A 115 5.87 -5.94 33.53
N MET A 116 5.79 -4.76 32.90
CA MET A 116 6.60 -4.38 31.72
C MET A 116 7.56 -3.22 31.98
N ALA A 117 7.23 -2.32 32.90
CA ALA A 117 7.96 -1.08 33.15
C ALA A 117 9.29 -1.34 33.89
N ARG A 118 10.31 -0.57 33.51
CA ARG A 118 11.55 -0.38 34.26
C ARG A 118 11.37 0.79 35.24
N ALA A 119 12.29 0.91 36.19
CA ALA A 119 12.26 2.01 37.17
C ALA A 119 12.27 3.40 36.48
N GLU A 120 13.04 3.53 35.39
CA GLU A 120 13.10 4.73 34.55
C GLU A 120 11.74 5.07 33.92
N ASP A 121 11.04 4.08 33.35
CA ASP A 121 9.69 4.28 32.76
C ASP A 121 8.68 4.79 33.80
N VAL A 122 8.79 4.30 35.04
CA VAL A 122 7.93 4.71 36.16
C VAL A 122 8.25 6.14 36.58
N HIS A 123 9.53 6.52 36.61
CA HIS A 123 9.97 7.87 36.91
C HIS A 123 9.40 8.88 35.90
N ASP A 124 9.53 8.58 34.61
CA ASP A 124 9.03 9.44 33.53
C ASP A 124 7.51 9.61 33.56
N LEU A 125 6.76 8.57 33.98
CA LEU A 125 5.31 8.62 34.02
C LEU A 125 4.76 9.45 35.20
N LEU A 126 5.40 9.39 36.37
CA LEU A 126 4.97 10.07 37.60
C LEU A 126 5.60 11.48 37.76
N GLY A 127 6.75 11.71 37.12
CA GLY A 127 7.54 12.93 37.28
C GLY A 127 8.30 13.02 38.61
N PRO A 128 9.24 13.98 38.74
CA PRO A 128 10.22 14.01 39.83
C PRO A 128 9.65 14.27 41.23
N ARG A 129 8.39 14.71 41.36
CA ARG A 129 7.78 15.14 42.65
C ARG A 129 7.06 14.04 43.44
N GLN A 130 7.00 12.80 42.93
CA GLN A 130 6.21 11.71 43.52
C GLN A 130 7.06 10.48 43.93
N LEU A 131 8.39 10.55 43.83
CA LEU A 131 9.24 9.35 43.86
C LEU A 131 9.58 8.80 45.24
N ASP A 132 9.98 9.66 46.18
CA ASP A 132 10.86 9.22 47.28
C ASP A 132 10.25 8.22 48.28
N SER A 133 8.91 8.03 48.31
CA SER A 133 8.27 7.00 49.16
C SER A 133 7.68 5.80 48.40
N ILE A 134 7.61 5.84 47.06
CA ILE A 134 6.89 4.84 46.26
C ILE A 134 7.84 3.94 45.46
N THR A 135 9.04 4.42 45.11
CA THR A 135 10.02 3.65 44.32
C THR A 135 10.69 2.52 45.10
N GLU A 136 10.83 2.63 46.44
CA GLU A 136 11.29 1.52 47.28
C GLU A 136 10.42 0.27 47.10
N SER A 137 9.10 0.45 46.98
CA SER A 137 8.15 -0.65 46.74
C SER A 137 8.29 -1.31 45.35
N LEU A 138 8.92 -0.66 44.37
CA LEU A 138 9.14 -1.25 43.03
C LEU A 138 10.40 -2.14 42.98
N ALA A 139 11.40 -1.83 43.81
CA ALA A 139 12.64 -2.61 43.94
C ALA A 139 12.40 -3.99 44.56
N GLU A 140 11.39 -4.12 45.43
CA GLU A 140 10.98 -5.38 46.05
C GLU A 140 10.18 -6.30 45.11
N VAL A 141 9.74 -5.80 43.95
CA VAL A 141 8.93 -6.58 43.01
C VAL A 141 9.81 -7.51 42.17
N ASP A 142 9.93 -8.76 42.62
CA ASP A 142 10.65 -9.83 41.93
C ASP A 142 10.26 -9.91 40.43
N PRO A 143 11.20 -9.69 39.49
CA PRO A 143 10.99 -9.82 38.05
C PRO A 143 10.43 -11.19 37.62
N SER A 144 10.73 -12.25 38.36
CA SER A 144 10.31 -13.62 38.08
C SER A 144 8.81 -13.85 38.32
N SER A 145 8.20 -13.09 39.25
CA SER A 145 6.80 -13.20 39.66
C SER A 145 5.79 -12.64 38.64
N ARG A 146 6.29 -11.93 37.62
CA ARG A 146 5.52 -11.13 36.65
C ARG A 146 4.96 -11.96 35.48
N SER A 147 4.76 -13.27 35.60
CA SER A 147 4.50 -14.18 34.45
C SER A 147 3.20 -13.85 33.70
N PHE A 148 2.12 -13.49 34.41
CA PHE A 148 0.88 -12.96 33.82
C PHE A 148 0.39 -11.73 34.61
N PRO A 149 -0.08 -10.65 33.95
CA PRO A 149 -0.52 -9.44 34.65
C PRO A 149 -1.56 -9.71 35.76
N THR A 150 -2.53 -10.58 35.51
CA THR A 150 -3.59 -10.91 36.48
C THR A 150 -3.08 -11.72 37.68
N SER A 151 -2.14 -12.64 37.48
CA SER A 151 -1.55 -13.42 38.59
C SER A 151 -0.57 -12.59 39.43
N PHE A 152 0.04 -11.59 38.80
CA PHE A 152 0.85 -10.59 39.46
C PHE A 152 -0.02 -9.68 40.34
N ALA A 153 -1.08 -9.09 39.77
CA ALA A 153 -1.99 -8.20 40.51
C ALA A 153 -2.64 -8.89 41.72
N ALA A 154 -2.93 -10.19 41.64
CA ALA A 154 -3.52 -10.95 42.75
C ALA A 154 -2.57 -11.19 43.95
N ARG A 155 -1.28 -10.88 43.81
CA ARG A 155 -0.25 -11.00 44.87
C ARG A 155 0.45 -9.68 45.18
N ALA A 156 0.04 -8.60 44.52
CA ALA A 156 0.65 -7.30 44.70
C ALA A 156 0.33 -6.76 46.10
N SER A 157 1.33 -6.17 46.76
CA SER A 157 1.10 -5.50 48.03
C SER A 157 0.17 -4.29 47.87
N ALA A 158 -0.35 -3.74 48.97
CA ALA A 158 -1.15 -2.53 49.01
C ALA A 158 -0.38 -1.37 48.37
N SER A 159 0.89 -1.18 48.73
CA SER A 159 1.76 -0.16 48.14
C SER A 159 1.96 -0.36 46.63
N THR A 160 2.21 -1.61 46.20
CA THR A 160 2.37 -1.96 44.78
C THR A 160 1.08 -1.73 43.98
N THR A 161 -0.06 -2.09 44.57
CA THR A 161 -1.39 -1.89 43.98
C THR A 161 -1.67 -0.41 43.82
N GLY A 162 -1.39 0.39 44.85
CA GLY A 162 -1.59 1.83 44.79
C GLY A 162 -0.71 2.51 43.74
N LEU A 163 0.57 2.12 43.65
CA LEU A 163 1.45 2.56 42.56
C LEU A 163 0.90 2.20 41.19
N GLY A 164 0.49 0.94 40.98
CA GLY A 164 -0.08 0.50 39.72
C GLY A 164 -1.33 1.29 39.31
N ILE A 165 -2.23 1.57 40.27
CA ILE A 165 -3.43 2.37 40.03
C ILE A 165 -3.07 3.82 39.73
N GLU A 166 -2.10 4.43 40.42
CA GLU A 166 -1.66 5.79 40.10
C GLU A 166 -1.09 5.88 38.68
N LEU A 167 -0.24 4.93 38.28
CA LEU A 167 0.29 4.85 36.92
C LEU A 167 -0.83 4.71 35.88
N ALA A 168 -1.81 3.85 36.15
CA ALA A 168 -2.96 3.66 35.26
C ALA A 168 -3.85 4.91 35.17
N LEU A 169 -4.10 5.59 36.30
CA LEU A 169 -4.85 6.85 36.34
C LEU A 169 -4.15 7.99 35.61
N ASN A 170 -2.82 8.04 35.62
CA ASN A 170 -2.05 9.03 34.83
C ASN A 170 -2.21 8.82 33.32
N VAL A 171 -2.31 7.57 32.85
CA VAL A 171 -2.57 7.26 31.45
C VAL A 171 -4.02 7.57 31.07
N VAL A 172 -4.97 7.03 31.83
CA VAL A 172 -6.41 7.20 31.58
C VAL A 172 -6.86 8.66 31.74
N GLY A 173 -6.22 9.42 32.62
CA GLY A 173 -6.52 10.83 32.83
C GLY A 173 -6.06 11.76 31.70
N CYS A 174 -5.34 11.28 30.69
CA CYS A 174 -4.97 12.07 29.52
C CYS A 174 -6.21 12.51 28.73
N ALA A 175 -6.17 13.71 28.17
CA ALA A 175 -7.31 14.28 27.43
C ALA A 175 -7.63 13.51 26.14
N THR A 176 -6.62 12.93 25.48
CA THR A 176 -6.79 12.24 24.20
C THR A 176 -6.21 10.83 24.21
N ILE A 177 -6.72 9.99 23.31
CA ILE A 177 -6.17 8.64 23.04
C ILE A 177 -4.70 8.74 22.58
N GLU A 178 -4.34 9.80 21.84
CA GLU A 178 -2.98 10.02 21.37
C GLU A 178 -2.02 10.20 22.55
N ASP A 179 -2.34 11.11 23.47
CA ASP A 179 -1.52 11.40 24.65
C ASP A 179 -1.37 10.19 25.57
N ALA A 180 -2.47 9.47 25.81
CA ALA A 180 -2.45 8.24 26.60
C ALA A 180 -1.57 7.17 25.95
N SER A 181 -1.65 7.04 24.62
CA SER A 181 -0.85 6.07 23.88
C SER A 181 0.63 6.43 23.83
N ALA A 182 0.96 7.73 23.77
CA ALA A 182 2.32 8.24 23.82
C ALA A 182 2.98 7.91 25.17
N ARG A 183 2.23 8.04 26.28
CA ARG A 183 2.68 7.64 27.63
C ARG A 183 2.90 6.14 27.77
N LEU A 184 2.13 5.30 27.10
CA LEU A 184 2.29 3.84 27.16
C LEU A 184 3.39 3.29 26.24
N ARG A 185 3.76 4.03 25.20
CA ARG A 185 4.71 3.57 24.18
C ARG A 185 6.09 3.18 24.76
N PRO A 186 6.72 3.95 25.67
CA PRO A 186 7.98 3.56 26.30
C PRO A 186 7.85 2.24 27.08
N ILE A 187 6.79 2.09 27.87
CA ILE A 187 6.53 0.91 28.69
C ILE A 187 6.41 -0.36 27.83
N PHE A 188 5.70 -0.27 26.70
CA PHE A 188 5.59 -1.40 25.76
C PHE A 188 6.92 -1.75 25.10
N LYS A 189 7.75 -0.76 24.78
CA LYS A 189 9.11 -0.99 24.27
C LYS A 189 9.98 -1.69 25.31
N SER A 190 9.96 -1.23 26.57
CA SER A 190 10.68 -1.86 27.68
C SER A 190 10.24 -3.30 27.90
N GLY A 191 8.92 -3.55 27.88
CA GLY A 191 8.37 -4.91 27.97
C GLY A 191 8.87 -5.83 26.85
N GLN A 192 8.86 -5.36 25.59
CA GLN A 192 9.38 -6.11 24.45
C GLN A 192 10.88 -6.40 24.59
N ALA A 193 11.67 -5.41 25.01
CA ALA A 193 13.11 -5.57 25.25
C ALA A 193 13.42 -6.58 26.36
N SER A 194 12.51 -6.73 27.34
CA SER A 194 12.57 -7.74 28.40
C SER A 194 11.92 -9.08 28.02
N GLY A 195 11.69 -9.34 26.72
CA GLY A 195 11.18 -10.63 26.21
C GLY A 195 9.69 -10.87 26.42
N ARG A 196 8.91 -9.85 26.83
CA ARG A 196 7.46 -9.98 27.05
C ARG A 196 6.70 -10.00 25.73
N ILE A 197 5.62 -10.78 25.69
CA ILE A 197 4.71 -10.83 24.53
C ILE A 197 3.82 -9.58 24.55
N VAL A 198 4.22 -8.55 23.81
CA VAL A 198 3.42 -7.33 23.61
C VAL A 198 2.91 -7.29 22.18
N LYS A 199 1.78 -7.95 21.95
CA LYS A 199 1.09 -8.04 20.64
C LYS A 199 -0.41 -7.77 20.79
N PRO A 200 -1.12 -7.29 19.76
CA PRO A 200 -2.54 -6.97 19.84
C PRO A 200 -3.41 -8.13 20.37
N SER A 201 -3.13 -9.38 19.98
CA SER A 201 -3.87 -10.55 20.47
C SER A 201 -3.71 -10.76 21.98
N ALA A 202 -2.52 -10.55 22.53
CA ALA A 202 -2.25 -10.68 23.96
C ALA A 202 -2.91 -9.54 24.77
N LEU A 203 -2.97 -8.33 24.21
CA LEU A 203 -3.57 -7.18 24.87
C LEU A 203 -5.10 -7.18 24.86
N ARG A 204 -5.73 -8.00 24.01
CA ARG A 204 -7.19 -8.12 23.90
C ARG A 204 -7.84 -8.81 25.12
N PHE A 205 -7.08 -9.61 25.86
CA PHE A 205 -7.61 -10.35 27.02
C PHE A 205 -7.87 -9.43 28.22
N GLY A 206 -8.79 -9.84 29.10
CA GLY A 206 -9.12 -9.12 30.34
C GLY A 206 -10.37 -8.25 30.29
N GLY A 207 -11.13 -8.30 29.18
CA GLY A 207 -12.42 -7.62 29.07
C GLY A 207 -12.33 -6.10 29.20
N VAL A 208 -11.25 -5.50 28.71
CA VAL A 208 -11.04 -4.04 28.73
C VAL A 208 -11.99 -3.34 27.76
N SER A 209 -12.23 -2.06 27.99
CA SER A 209 -13.14 -1.24 27.19
C SER A 209 -12.62 -1.02 25.75
N PRO A 210 -13.51 -0.65 24.81
CA PRO A 210 -13.09 -0.23 23.47
C PRO A 210 -12.10 0.95 23.48
N VAL A 211 -12.25 1.91 24.41
CA VAL A 211 -11.33 3.03 24.59
C VAL A 211 -9.94 2.53 24.95
N MET A 212 -9.86 1.61 25.90
CA MET A 212 -8.59 1.03 26.32
C MET A 212 -7.93 0.20 25.21
N HIS A 213 -8.72 -0.51 24.42
CA HIS A 213 -8.22 -1.16 23.19
C HIS A 213 -7.63 -0.12 22.21
N ALA A 214 -8.32 0.99 21.98
CA ALA A 214 -7.86 2.05 21.08
C ALA A 214 -6.51 2.63 21.52
N VAL A 215 -6.39 2.96 22.81
CA VAL A 215 -5.14 3.46 23.43
C VAL A 215 -3.99 2.45 23.23
N GLN A 216 -4.23 1.17 23.52
CA GLN A 216 -3.22 0.12 23.43
C GLN A 216 -2.78 -0.18 21.99
N LEU A 217 -3.73 -0.21 21.05
CA LEU A 217 -3.43 -0.40 19.63
C LEU A 217 -2.62 0.77 19.08
N LYS A 218 -2.95 2.01 19.48
CA LYS A 218 -2.21 3.21 19.06
C LYS A 218 -0.80 3.27 19.65
N ALA A 219 -0.63 2.80 20.90
CA ALA A 219 0.69 2.67 21.52
C ALA A 219 1.59 1.66 20.77
N LEU A 220 1.00 0.63 20.17
CA LEU A 220 1.70 -0.39 19.37
C LEU A 220 1.95 -0.01 17.91
N ALA A 221 1.39 1.09 17.41
CA ALA A 221 1.37 1.42 15.98
C ALA A 221 2.75 1.29 15.31
N ASN A 222 3.79 1.85 15.92
CA ASN A 222 5.14 1.89 15.35
C ASN A 222 5.86 0.52 15.35
N SER A 223 5.38 -0.43 16.14
CA SER A 223 5.93 -1.80 16.21
C SER A 223 5.22 -2.76 15.26
N LEU A 224 4.13 -2.34 14.61
CA LEU A 224 3.33 -3.17 13.72
C LEU A 224 3.79 -3.01 12.28
N ALA A 225 3.77 -4.14 11.54
CA ALA A 225 3.98 -4.14 10.10
C ALA A 225 2.88 -3.31 9.39
N PRO A 226 3.14 -2.79 8.17
CA PRO A 226 2.23 -1.83 7.51
C PRO A 226 0.82 -2.38 7.31
N ASN A 227 0.69 -3.65 6.94
CA ASN A 227 -0.59 -4.32 6.78
C ASN A 227 -1.33 -4.53 8.13
N GLU A 228 -0.60 -4.74 9.23
CA GLU A 228 -1.21 -4.87 10.56
C GLU A 228 -1.66 -3.49 11.09
N GLN A 229 -0.91 -2.41 10.80
CA GLN A 229 -1.35 -1.04 11.12
C GLN A 229 -2.72 -0.72 10.49
N LEU A 230 -2.91 -1.08 9.21
CA LEU A 230 -4.21 -0.95 8.53
C LEU A 230 -5.27 -1.90 9.09
N ARG A 231 -4.88 -3.15 9.42
CA ARG A 231 -5.79 -4.15 10.00
C ARG A 231 -6.39 -3.70 11.34
N TYR A 232 -5.59 -3.10 12.21
CA TYR A 232 -6.02 -2.53 13.49
C TYR A 232 -6.38 -1.04 13.42
N ARG A 233 -6.32 -0.45 12.23
CA ARG A 233 -6.69 0.94 11.96
C ARG A 233 -5.95 1.93 12.87
N THR A 234 -4.65 1.72 13.09
CA THR A 234 -3.88 2.48 14.10
C THR A 234 -3.74 3.97 13.79
N ALA A 235 -3.89 4.35 12.52
CA ALA A 235 -3.89 5.76 12.10
C ALA A 235 -5.25 6.46 12.29
N ALA A 236 -6.32 5.74 12.64
CA ALA A 236 -7.60 6.35 12.98
C ALA A 236 -7.52 7.12 14.31
N ALA A 237 -8.46 8.06 14.51
CA ALA A 237 -8.65 8.69 15.82
C ALA A 237 -8.96 7.64 16.90
N PHE A 238 -9.81 6.67 16.55
CA PHE A 238 -10.23 5.56 17.41
C PHE A 238 -9.85 4.20 16.80
N PRO A 239 -8.61 3.70 16.99
CA PRO A 239 -8.20 2.37 16.52
C PRO A 239 -9.06 1.26 17.12
N CYS A 240 -9.28 0.18 16.37
CA CYS A 240 -10.14 -0.91 16.83
C CYS A 240 -9.68 -2.27 16.29
N TYR A 241 -10.12 -3.34 16.97
CA TYR A 241 -9.86 -4.69 16.50
C TYR A 241 -10.60 -4.98 15.18
N PRO A 242 -10.02 -5.79 14.29
CA PRO A 242 -10.59 -6.09 13.00
C PRO A 242 -11.92 -6.86 13.13
N ARG A 243 -12.89 -6.46 12.31
CA ARG A 243 -14.18 -7.14 12.18
C ARG A 243 -14.04 -8.44 11.39
N GLN A 244 -15.01 -9.34 11.53
CA GLN A 244 -15.07 -10.55 10.70
C GLN A 244 -15.22 -10.15 9.22
N PHE A 245 -14.54 -10.91 8.35
CA PHE A 245 -14.64 -10.71 6.92
C PHE A 245 -15.98 -11.25 6.40
N THR A 246 -16.65 -10.48 5.54
CA THR A 246 -17.88 -10.87 4.85
C THR A 246 -17.70 -10.72 3.35
N GLU A 247 -18.17 -11.69 2.56
CA GLU A 247 -18.05 -11.67 1.08
C GLU A 247 -18.69 -10.43 0.43
N ALA A 248 -19.68 -9.81 1.07
CA ALA A 248 -20.33 -8.59 0.60
C ALA A 248 -19.34 -7.44 0.30
N VAL A 249 -18.23 -7.37 1.06
CA VAL A 249 -17.20 -6.34 0.89
C VAL A 249 -16.49 -6.47 -0.47
N LEU A 250 -16.37 -7.69 -1.01
CA LEU A 250 -15.71 -7.90 -2.31
C LEU A 250 -16.47 -7.26 -3.45
N ARG A 251 -17.79 -7.13 -3.33
CA ARG A 251 -18.64 -6.50 -4.35
C ARG A 251 -18.25 -5.04 -4.57
N GLY A 252 -17.91 -4.33 -3.50
CA GLY A 252 -17.57 -2.91 -3.55
C GLY A 252 -16.11 -2.57 -3.85
N ILE A 253 -15.21 -3.56 -3.93
CA ILE A 253 -13.77 -3.33 -4.10
C ILE A 253 -13.28 -3.93 -5.43
N PRO A 254 -12.71 -3.12 -6.33
CA PRO A 254 -12.14 -3.59 -7.59
C PRO A 254 -10.84 -4.37 -7.39
N THR A 255 -10.40 -5.11 -8.42
CA THR A 255 -9.09 -5.81 -8.38
C THR A 255 -7.92 -4.82 -8.43
N CYS A 256 -8.03 -3.80 -9.29
CA CYS A 256 -7.12 -2.67 -9.36
C CYS A 256 -7.85 -1.43 -8.81
N LEU A 257 -7.21 -0.70 -7.89
CA LEU A 257 -7.84 0.45 -7.26
C LEU A 257 -8.21 1.51 -8.32
N TRP A 258 -9.25 2.30 -8.03
CA TRP A 258 -9.63 3.46 -8.83
C TRP A 258 -8.43 4.33 -9.15
N ARG A 259 -8.33 4.79 -10.41
CA ARG A 259 -7.11 5.41 -10.93
C ARG A 259 -6.83 6.73 -10.23
N ASP A 260 -7.84 7.59 -10.14
CA ASP A 260 -7.86 8.84 -9.37
C ASP A 260 -7.35 8.65 -7.93
N TRP A 261 -7.89 7.68 -7.20
CA TRP A 261 -7.43 7.33 -5.85
C TRP A 261 -5.98 6.81 -5.85
N SER A 262 -5.64 5.93 -6.79
CA SER A 262 -4.31 5.35 -6.84
C SER A 262 -3.22 6.40 -7.08
N PHE A 263 -3.49 7.43 -7.90
CA PHE A 263 -2.52 8.49 -8.14
C PHE A 263 -2.22 9.27 -6.87
N ARG A 264 -3.23 9.60 -6.06
CA ARG A 264 -3.05 10.29 -4.77
C ARG A 264 -2.20 9.47 -3.79
N LEU A 265 -2.37 8.15 -3.77
CA LEU A 265 -1.76 7.26 -2.78
C LEU A 265 -0.39 6.69 -3.19
N THR A 266 0.02 6.88 -4.45
CA THR A 266 1.27 6.33 -4.97
C THR A 266 2.47 7.13 -4.47
N VAL A 267 3.52 6.43 -4.02
CA VAL A 267 4.82 7.00 -3.68
C VAL A 267 5.84 6.65 -4.78
N GLY A 268 6.66 7.61 -5.19
CA GLY A 268 7.73 7.39 -6.16
C GLY A 268 7.25 6.97 -7.55
N ASN A 269 8.15 6.36 -8.33
CA ASN A 269 7.92 6.00 -9.74
C ASN A 269 7.48 4.54 -9.93
N HIS A 270 6.79 3.96 -8.95
CA HIS A 270 6.31 2.58 -9.06
C HIS A 270 5.27 2.45 -10.18
N PRO A 271 5.33 1.39 -11.00
CA PRO A 271 4.44 1.26 -12.15
C PRO A 271 2.99 1.03 -11.69
N PRO A 272 1.98 1.72 -12.26
CA PRO A 272 0.58 1.61 -11.85
C PRO A 272 0.01 0.19 -11.86
N ARG A 273 0.53 -0.66 -12.76
CA ARG A 273 0.15 -2.08 -12.88
C ARG A 273 0.46 -2.92 -11.62
N LEU A 274 1.41 -2.48 -10.79
CA LEU A 274 1.75 -3.14 -9.52
C LEU A 274 1.10 -2.41 -8.34
N MET A 275 1.09 -1.08 -8.37
CA MET A 275 0.56 -0.26 -7.28
C MET A 275 -0.96 -0.40 -7.11
N ARG A 276 -1.74 -0.36 -8.20
CA ARG A 276 -3.21 -0.40 -8.13
C ARG A 276 -3.76 -1.69 -7.53
N PRO A 277 -3.27 -2.90 -7.91
CA PRO A 277 -3.66 -4.13 -7.22
C PRO A 277 -3.26 -4.14 -5.74
N LEU A 278 -2.03 -3.71 -5.41
CA LEU A 278 -1.55 -3.66 -4.03
C LEU A 278 -2.45 -2.79 -3.15
N LEU A 279 -2.80 -1.58 -3.61
CA LEU A 279 -3.68 -0.68 -2.84
C LEU A 279 -5.08 -1.27 -2.63
N SER A 280 -5.61 -2.05 -3.57
CA SER A 280 -6.90 -2.76 -3.39
C SER A 280 -6.80 -3.87 -2.34
N LEU A 281 -5.67 -4.56 -2.28
CA LEU A 281 -5.41 -5.57 -1.24
C LEU A 281 -5.32 -4.96 0.15
N LEU A 282 -4.63 -3.82 0.26
CA LEU A 282 -4.54 -3.06 1.50
C LEU A 282 -5.92 -2.56 1.93
N LEU A 283 -6.69 -1.99 1.01
CA LEU A 283 -8.06 -1.53 1.27
C LEU A 283 -8.98 -2.68 1.75
N LEU A 284 -8.93 -3.83 1.08
CA LEU A 284 -9.73 -4.99 1.45
C LEU A 284 -9.38 -5.50 2.86
N SER A 285 -8.09 -5.48 3.22
CA SER A 285 -7.59 -5.97 4.51
C SER A 285 -7.76 -4.96 5.66
N THR A 286 -7.97 -3.67 5.35
CA THR A 286 -8.11 -2.60 6.33
C THR A 286 -9.32 -2.87 7.24
N GLY A 287 -9.08 -2.91 8.57
CA GLY A 287 -10.12 -3.15 9.57
C GLY A 287 -10.76 -4.55 9.57
N ARG A 288 -10.19 -5.55 8.87
CA ARG A 288 -10.81 -6.87 8.69
C ARG A 288 -9.91 -8.04 9.06
N GLN A 289 -10.51 -9.16 9.51
CA GLN A 289 -9.80 -10.40 9.81
C GLN A 289 -9.48 -11.17 8.53
N LEU A 290 -8.59 -10.60 7.71
CA LEU A 290 -8.22 -11.14 6.41
C LEU A 290 -6.70 -11.07 6.23
N SER A 291 -6.10 -12.17 5.78
CA SER A 291 -4.67 -12.20 5.44
C SER A 291 -4.42 -11.66 4.03
N MET A 292 -3.25 -11.07 3.77
CA MET A 292 -2.89 -10.58 2.43
C MET A 292 -2.93 -11.69 1.35
N PRO A 293 -2.45 -12.93 1.59
CA PRO A 293 -2.61 -14.03 0.63
C PRO A 293 -4.07 -14.39 0.34
N THR A 294 -4.93 -14.39 1.37
CA THR A 294 -6.37 -14.64 1.18
C THR A 294 -7.02 -13.48 0.41
N ALA A 295 -6.69 -12.23 0.73
CA ALA A 295 -7.16 -11.04 0.01
C ALA A 295 -6.78 -11.11 -1.47
N ALA A 296 -5.54 -11.50 -1.79
CA ALA A 296 -5.07 -11.64 -3.17
C ALA A 296 -5.90 -12.66 -3.94
N ARG A 297 -6.15 -13.82 -3.35
CA ARG A 297 -6.99 -14.85 -3.95
C ARG A 297 -8.43 -14.36 -4.21
N ARG A 298 -9.03 -13.66 -3.24
CA ARG A 298 -10.41 -13.17 -3.32
C ARG A 298 -10.60 -12.06 -4.37
N LEU A 299 -9.63 -11.16 -4.53
CA LEU A 299 -9.67 -10.13 -5.57
C LEU A 299 -9.24 -10.63 -6.96
N GLY A 300 -8.76 -11.87 -7.08
CA GLY A 300 -8.11 -12.33 -8.30
C GLY A 300 -6.81 -11.57 -8.59
N SER A 301 -6.12 -11.09 -7.57
CA SER A 301 -4.79 -10.48 -7.72
C SER A 301 -3.70 -11.55 -7.65
N ARG A 302 -2.52 -11.25 -8.18
CA ARG A 302 -1.35 -12.10 -7.97
C ARG A 302 -0.99 -12.13 -6.48
N PRO A 303 -0.50 -13.28 -5.95
CA PRO A 303 0.06 -13.32 -4.61
C PRO A 303 1.17 -12.29 -4.43
N MET A 304 1.35 -11.81 -3.19
CA MET A 304 2.43 -10.88 -2.86
C MET A 304 3.79 -11.54 -3.12
N ASP A 305 4.54 -10.96 -4.05
CA ASP A 305 5.92 -11.33 -4.37
C ASP A 305 6.92 -10.36 -3.70
N PRO A 306 8.25 -10.62 -3.75
CA PRO A 306 9.24 -9.72 -3.16
C PRO A 306 9.15 -8.28 -3.68
N THR A 307 8.79 -8.08 -4.95
CA THR A 307 8.58 -6.74 -5.52
C THR A 307 7.40 -6.02 -4.88
N SER A 308 6.28 -6.71 -4.66
CA SER A 308 5.10 -6.16 -4.00
C SER A 308 5.40 -5.76 -2.54
N TRP A 309 6.19 -6.58 -1.83
CA TRP A 309 6.66 -6.25 -0.48
C TRP A 309 7.60 -5.05 -0.47
N HIS A 310 8.50 -4.94 -1.44
CA HIS A 310 9.37 -3.77 -1.58
C HIS A 310 8.57 -2.48 -1.83
N ILE A 311 7.52 -2.54 -2.66
CA ILE A 311 6.62 -1.40 -2.88
C ILE A 311 5.91 -1.03 -1.58
N LEU A 312 5.40 -2.00 -0.82
CA LEU A 312 4.76 -1.74 0.47
C LEU A 312 5.74 -1.14 1.49
N ALA A 313 6.99 -1.61 1.53
CA ALA A 313 8.04 -1.05 2.37
C ALA A 313 8.38 0.41 1.97
N SER A 314 8.44 0.68 0.66
CA SER A 314 8.63 2.05 0.13
C SER A 314 7.45 2.96 0.49
N LEU A 315 6.22 2.44 0.48
CA LEU A 315 5.02 3.17 0.88
C LEU A 315 5.03 3.49 2.38
N HIS A 316 5.44 2.52 3.21
CA HIS A 316 5.53 2.66 4.67
C HIS A 316 6.65 3.58 5.12
N GLY A 317 7.80 3.55 4.45
CA GLY A 317 8.93 4.43 4.75
C GLY A 317 8.72 5.89 4.33
N HIS A 318 7.63 6.21 3.63
CA HIS A 318 7.33 7.57 3.21
C HIS A 318 6.80 8.41 4.38
N PRO A 319 7.23 9.69 4.55
CA PRO A 319 6.77 10.55 5.66
C PRO A 319 5.25 10.71 5.77
N LEU A 320 4.55 10.64 4.64
CA LEU A 320 3.08 10.72 4.56
C LEU A 320 2.35 9.38 4.73
N TRP A 321 3.02 8.31 5.17
CA TRP A 321 2.40 6.99 5.36
C TRP A 321 1.15 7.05 6.27
N THR A 322 1.20 7.85 7.34
CA THR A 322 0.04 8.04 8.23
C THR A 322 -1.16 8.57 7.45
N ASN A 323 -0.97 9.54 6.56
CA ASN A 323 -2.05 10.11 5.75
C ASN A 323 -2.58 9.10 4.71
N VAL A 324 -1.70 8.29 4.10
CA VAL A 324 -2.09 7.19 3.22
C VAL A 324 -2.94 6.15 4.00
N SER A 325 -2.55 5.84 5.22
CA SER A 325 -3.31 4.93 6.10
C SER A 325 -4.67 5.50 6.46
N VAL A 326 -4.75 6.79 6.83
CA VAL A 326 -6.02 7.48 7.09
C VAL A 326 -6.92 7.45 5.85
N ALA A 327 -6.37 7.72 4.67
CA ALA A 327 -7.12 7.67 3.42
C ALA A 327 -7.73 6.29 3.15
N LEU A 328 -6.96 5.21 3.33
CA LEU A 328 -7.45 3.84 3.17
C LEU A 328 -8.51 3.46 4.23
N ILE A 329 -8.35 3.92 5.47
CA ILE A 329 -9.32 3.70 6.55
C ILE A 329 -10.63 4.43 6.24
N ARG A 330 -10.58 5.72 5.89
CA ARG A 330 -11.76 6.50 5.53
C ARG A 330 -12.47 5.92 4.31
N LEU A 331 -11.72 5.45 3.31
CA LEU A 331 -12.29 4.79 2.15
C LEU A 331 -12.97 3.46 2.53
N ALA A 332 -12.37 2.67 3.42
CA ALA A 332 -12.98 1.43 3.90
C ALA A 332 -14.28 1.69 4.70
N ASP A 333 -14.32 2.76 5.50
CA ASP A 333 -15.50 3.18 6.24
C ASP A 333 -16.59 3.69 5.28
N TYR A 334 -16.24 4.57 4.34
CA TYR A 334 -17.17 5.08 3.33
C TYR A 334 -17.85 3.94 2.55
N LEU A 335 -17.08 2.95 2.07
CA LEU A 335 -17.64 1.80 1.34
C LEU A 335 -18.51 0.88 2.21
N SER A 336 -18.34 0.93 3.52
CA SER A 336 -19.18 0.16 4.45
C SER A 336 -20.53 0.84 4.68
N GLU A 337 -20.58 2.16 4.62
CA GLU A 337 -21.81 2.97 4.78
C GLU A 337 -22.53 3.23 3.45
N HIS A 338 -21.75 3.39 2.38
CA HIS A 338 -22.21 3.73 1.02
C HIS A 338 -21.66 2.67 0.05
N PRO A 339 -22.38 1.55 -0.13
CA PRO A 339 -21.95 0.50 -1.05
C PRO A 339 -21.70 1.04 -2.45
N SER A 340 -20.68 0.51 -3.13
CA SER A 340 -20.41 0.83 -4.53
C SER A 340 -21.63 0.54 -5.40
N PRO A 341 -21.99 1.43 -6.35
CA PRO A 341 -23.04 1.16 -7.33
C PRO A 341 -22.64 0.06 -8.33
N ILE A 342 -21.35 -0.27 -8.41
CA ILE A 342 -20.82 -1.36 -9.23
C ILE A 342 -20.51 -2.58 -8.36
N ASP A 343 -21.04 -3.75 -8.72
CA ASP A 343 -20.59 -5.04 -8.18
C ASP A 343 -19.35 -5.53 -8.95
N TYR A 344 -18.17 -5.17 -8.43
CA TYR A 344 -16.90 -5.59 -8.99
C TYR A 344 -16.65 -7.09 -8.88
N GLN A 345 -17.31 -7.80 -7.95
CA GLN A 345 -17.20 -9.25 -7.89
C GLN A 345 -17.90 -9.90 -9.07
N ARG A 346 -19.09 -9.40 -9.42
CA ARG A 346 -19.81 -9.81 -10.63
C ARG A 346 -19.01 -9.48 -11.89
N ARG A 347 -18.51 -8.24 -12.03
CA ARG A 347 -17.72 -7.83 -13.20
C ARG A 347 -16.45 -8.65 -13.40
N ARG A 348 -15.77 -9.08 -12.32
CA ARG A 348 -14.60 -9.97 -12.41
C ARG A 348 -14.90 -11.30 -13.12
N GLN A 349 -16.14 -11.77 -13.06
CA GLN A 349 -16.56 -13.09 -13.52
C GLN A 349 -17.23 -13.08 -14.89
N LEU A 350 -17.45 -11.89 -15.49
CA LEU A 350 -18.06 -11.77 -16.81
C LEU A 350 -17.15 -12.31 -17.92
N ASP A 351 -17.77 -12.85 -18.97
CA ASP A 351 -17.09 -13.22 -20.20
C ASP A 351 -16.97 -12.02 -21.13
N TYR A 352 -15.77 -11.46 -21.20
CA TYR A 352 -15.53 -10.27 -21.99
C TYR A 352 -15.38 -10.52 -23.49
N ARG A 353 -15.37 -11.76 -23.99
CA ARG A 353 -15.11 -12.07 -25.41
C ARG A 353 -16.06 -11.38 -26.41
N GLY A 354 -17.27 -11.00 -25.98
CA GLY A 354 -18.23 -10.23 -26.78
C GLY A 354 -18.07 -8.70 -26.73
N LEU A 355 -17.17 -8.17 -25.88
CA LEU A 355 -17.03 -6.73 -25.63
C LEU A 355 -16.52 -5.98 -26.87
N LEU A 356 -17.28 -5.02 -27.39
CA LEU A 356 -16.96 -4.20 -28.57
C LEU A 356 -16.60 -5.07 -29.81
N PRO A 357 -17.61 -5.61 -30.51
CA PRO A 357 -17.40 -6.38 -31.73
C PRO A 357 -16.65 -5.60 -32.83
N PRO A 358 -15.89 -6.29 -33.71
CA PRO A 358 -15.12 -5.64 -34.77
C PRO A 358 -15.95 -4.72 -35.68
N GLU A 359 -17.20 -5.09 -35.94
CA GLU A 359 -18.15 -4.34 -36.77
C GLU A 359 -18.49 -3.01 -36.09
N ARG A 360 -18.73 -3.03 -34.78
CA ARG A 360 -19.01 -1.81 -34.02
C ARG A 360 -17.80 -0.90 -33.94
N TRP A 361 -16.59 -1.44 -33.76
CA TRP A 361 -15.37 -0.62 -33.78
C TRP A 361 -15.15 0.04 -35.15
N THR A 362 -15.42 -0.69 -36.23
CA THR A 362 -15.35 -0.20 -37.60
C THR A 362 -16.32 0.97 -37.80
N GLN A 363 -17.57 0.81 -37.35
CA GLN A 363 -18.59 1.86 -37.38
C GLN A 363 -18.15 3.12 -36.61
N ILE A 364 -17.67 2.99 -35.38
CA ILE A 364 -17.18 4.13 -34.58
C ILE A 364 -16.05 4.86 -35.31
N CYS A 365 -15.14 4.11 -35.94
CA CYS A 365 -14.05 4.71 -36.71
C CYS A 365 -14.55 5.47 -37.96
N ASP A 366 -15.60 4.98 -38.61
CA ASP A 366 -16.19 5.61 -39.80
C ASP A 366 -16.98 6.87 -39.43
N GLU A 367 -17.77 6.83 -38.35
CA GLU A 367 -18.58 7.95 -37.85
C GLU A 367 -17.74 9.12 -37.30
N ASN A 368 -16.52 8.84 -36.84
CA ASN A 368 -15.62 9.82 -36.21
C ASN A 368 -14.36 10.11 -37.05
N ASP A 369 -14.34 9.71 -38.33
CA ASP A 369 -13.23 9.96 -39.25
C ASP A 369 -11.83 9.53 -38.74
N LEU A 370 -11.75 8.42 -37.98
CA LEU A 370 -10.52 7.98 -37.29
C LEU A 370 -9.41 7.41 -38.22
N GLY A 371 -9.58 7.52 -39.54
CA GLY A 371 -8.60 7.16 -40.56
C GLY A 371 -8.48 5.65 -40.88
N ARG A 372 -7.58 5.31 -41.81
CA ARG A 372 -7.38 3.93 -42.35
C ARG A 372 -6.21 3.16 -41.69
N ARG A 373 -6.12 3.15 -40.36
CA ARG A 373 -5.21 2.22 -39.67
C ARG A 373 -5.76 0.79 -39.69
N PRO A 374 -4.94 -0.25 -39.42
CA PRO A 374 -5.44 -1.61 -39.27
C PRO A 374 -6.54 -1.67 -38.19
N ARG A 375 -7.80 -1.72 -38.63
CA ARG A 375 -8.99 -1.69 -37.76
C ARG A 375 -9.02 -2.87 -36.80
N ALA A 376 -8.55 -4.04 -37.25
CA ALA A 376 -8.40 -5.22 -36.40
C ALA A 376 -7.45 -4.98 -35.21
N GLN A 377 -6.25 -4.44 -35.45
CA GLN A 377 -5.27 -4.22 -34.38
C GLN A 377 -5.69 -3.11 -33.43
N THR A 378 -6.22 -2.01 -33.96
CA THR A 378 -6.71 -0.89 -33.15
C THR A 378 -7.94 -1.27 -32.34
N GLY A 379 -8.82 -2.08 -32.90
CA GLY A 379 -9.98 -2.65 -32.23
C GLY A 379 -9.57 -3.51 -31.03
N GLU A 380 -8.65 -4.45 -31.20
CA GLU A 380 -8.12 -5.26 -30.08
C GLU A 380 -7.55 -4.41 -28.93
N LEU A 381 -6.85 -3.32 -29.26
CA LEU A 381 -6.32 -2.40 -28.26
C LEU A 381 -7.41 -1.56 -27.59
N ALA A 382 -8.44 -1.14 -28.32
CA ALA A 382 -9.62 -0.46 -27.78
C ALA A 382 -10.44 -1.41 -26.87
N ARG A 383 -10.62 -2.67 -27.27
CA ARG A 383 -11.23 -3.74 -26.45
C ARG A 383 -10.46 -3.98 -25.17
N SER A 384 -9.12 -4.06 -25.25
CA SER A 384 -8.26 -4.16 -24.07
C SER A 384 -8.37 -2.95 -23.13
N TRP A 385 -8.55 -1.76 -23.69
CA TRP A 385 -8.78 -0.54 -22.92
C TRP A 385 -10.14 -0.54 -22.22
N LEU A 386 -11.21 -0.87 -22.95
CA LEU A 386 -12.57 -0.92 -22.44
C LEU A 386 -12.72 -2.04 -21.40
N PHE A 387 -12.05 -3.18 -21.59
CA PHE A 387 -11.95 -4.26 -20.61
C PHE A 387 -11.43 -3.75 -19.26
N GLU A 388 -10.30 -3.04 -19.25
CA GLU A 388 -9.73 -2.52 -18.00
C GLU A 388 -10.64 -1.46 -17.37
N ARG A 389 -11.31 -0.63 -18.19
CA ARG A 389 -12.24 0.41 -17.75
C ARG A 389 -13.48 -0.17 -17.06
N ILE A 390 -14.12 -1.17 -17.67
CA ILE A 390 -15.34 -1.80 -17.14
C ILE A 390 -15.04 -2.71 -15.96
N SER A 391 -14.06 -3.60 -16.11
CA SER A 391 -13.80 -4.69 -15.14
C SER A 391 -12.97 -4.25 -13.95
N MET A 392 -12.19 -3.17 -14.10
CA MET A 392 -11.13 -2.77 -13.17
C MET A 392 -10.14 -3.91 -12.84
N GLN A 393 -9.95 -4.85 -13.77
CA GLN A 393 -8.94 -5.89 -13.72
C GLN A 393 -7.65 -5.44 -14.41
N PRO A 394 -6.47 -5.99 -14.04
CA PRO A 394 -5.23 -5.65 -14.71
C PRO A 394 -5.28 -6.03 -16.19
N VAL A 395 -4.68 -5.20 -17.05
CA VAL A 395 -4.61 -5.43 -18.51
C VAL A 395 -4.05 -6.81 -18.88
N SER A 396 -3.20 -7.41 -18.04
CA SER A 396 -2.66 -8.76 -18.26
C SER A 396 -3.73 -9.87 -18.22
N ARG A 397 -4.95 -9.58 -17.79
CA ARG A 397 -6.11 -10.47 -17.82
C ARG A 397 -7.04 -10.21 -18.99
N SER A 398 -6.78 -9.17 -19.78
CA SER A 398 -7.52 -8.90 -21.00
C SER A 398 -7.35 -10.09 -21.94
N PRO A 399 -8.43 -10.69 -22.48
CA PRO A 399 -8.32 -11.69 -23.54
C PRO A 399 -7.86 -11.06 -24.86
N PHE A 400 -7.91 -9.72 -24.95
CA PHE A 400 -7.58 -8.95 -26.14
C PHE A 400 -6.14 -8.48 -26.16
N ALA A 401 -5.63 -8.25 -27.37
CA ALA A 401 -4.30 -7.68 -27.65
C ALA A 401 -3.10 -8.46 -27.06
N ALA A 402 -3.30 -9.72 -26.62
CA ALA A 402 -2.24 -10.56 -26.06
C ALA A 402 -1.13 -10.86 -27.09
N ASP A 403 -1.52 -11.08 -28.34
CA ASP A 403 -0.61 -11.42 -29.43
C ASP A 403 0.03 -10.20 -30.11
N ILE A 404 -0.33 -8.98 -29.67
CA ILE A 404 0.17 -7.75 -30.29
C ILE A 404 1.54 -7.37 -29.68
N PRO A 405 2.63 -7.41 -30.46
CA PRO A 405 3.93 -7.00 -29.95
C PRO A 405 3.90 -5.52 -29.56
N ARG A 406 4.42 -5.20 -28.37
CA ARG A 406 4.44 -3.83 -27.81
C ARG A 406 3.03 -3.22 -27.66
N ALA A 407 2.02 -4.05 -27.39
CA ALA A 407 0.63 -3.63 -27.17
C ALA A 407 0.48 -2.39 -26.28
N ALA A 408 1.20 -2.31 -25.14
CA ALA A 408 1.11 -1.15 -24.24
C ALA A 408 1.48 0.20 -24.92
N ARG A 409 2.51 0.19 -25.79
CA ARG A 409 2.92 1.39 -26.54
C ARG A 409 1.88 1.72 -27.61
N LEU A 410 1.37 0.73 -28.34
CA LEU A 410 0.37 0.93 -29.38
C LEU A 410 -0.98 1.37 -28.79
N ARG A 411 -1.37 0.82 -27.65
CA ARG A 411 -2.56 1.24 -26.90
C ARG A 411 -2.52 2.72 -26.55
N SER A 412 -1.34 3.24 -26.15
CA SER A 412 -1.17 4.68 -25.90
C SER A 412 -1.42 5.52 -27.17
N LYS A 413 -1.11 5.00 -28.36
CA LYS A 413 -1.44 5.66 -29.64
C LYS A 413 -2.93 5.59 -29.97
N VAL A 414 -3.61 4.51 -29.59
CA VAL A 414 -5.06 4.35 -29.80
C VAL A 414 -5.83 5.31 -28.88
N VAL A 415 -5.44 5.40 -27.61
CA VAL A 415 -6.03 6.36 -26.65
C VAL A 415 -5.85 7.81 -27.12
N ALA A 416 -4.73 8.12 -27.77
CA ALA A 416 -4.47 9.46 -28.32
C ALA A 416 -5.47 9.88 -29.43
N MET A 417 -6.24 8.94 -29.97
CA MET A 417 -7.28 9.17 -31.00
C MET A 417 -8.65 9.44 -30.37
N PHE A 418 -8.83 9.22 -29.07
CA PHE A 418 -10.12 9.35 -28.41
C PHE A 418 -10.48 10.84 -28.24
N THR A 419 -11.61 11.22 -28.84
CA THR A 419 -12.32 12.48 -28.59
C THR A 419 -13.48 12.24 -27.62
N SER A 420 -14.20 13.29 -27.24
CA SER A 420 -15.42 13.16 -26.43
C SER A 420 -16.43 12.20 -27.05
N GLU A 421 -16.68 12.35 -28.35
CA GLU A 421 -17.64 11.55 -29.12
C GLU A 421 -17.22 10.08 -29.16
N VAL A 422 -15.93 9.80 -29.37
CA VAL A 422 -15.40 8.43 -29.39
C VAL A 422 -15.49 7.78 -28.00
N ILE A 423 -15.25 8.52 -26.92
CA ILE A 423 -15.38 7.97 -25.56
C ILE A 423 -16.84 7.70 -25.22
N GLU A 424 -17.76 8.60 -25.56
CA GLU A 424 -19.21 8.40 -25.40
C GLU A 424 -19.66 7.13 -26.12
N GLU A 425 -19.28 6.96 -27.38
CA GLU A 425 -19.59 5.76 -28.17
C GLU A 425 -19.01 4.46 -27.60
N LEU A 426 -17.80 4.53 -27.02
CA LEU A 426 -17.16 3.41 -26.34
C LEU A 426 -17.82 3.08 -25.00
N ASP A 427 -18.23 4.09 -24.23
CA ASP A 427 -18.97 3.91 -22.98
C ASP A 427 -20.37 3.33 -23.28
N ASP A 428 -21.05 3.76 -24.35
CA ASP A 428 -22.32 3.18 -24.82
C ASP A 428 -22.17 1.72 -25.29
N ALA A 429 -21.07 1.40 -25.96
CA ALA A 429 -20.74 0.01 -26.28
C ALA A 429 -20.49 -0.82 -25.00
N GLY A 430 -19.87 -0.21 -23.98
CA GLY A 430 -19.69 -0.81 -22.66
C GLY A 430 -20.99 -1.04 -21.91
N ALA A 431 -21.89 -0.05 -21.91
CA ALA A 431 -23.21 -0.14 -21.28
C ALA A 431 -24.06 -1.25 -21.91
N ARG A 432 -24.14 -1.29 -23.25
CA ARG A 432 -24.84 -2.37 -23.97
C ARG A 432 -24.25 -3.74 -23.68
N PHE A 433 -22.92 -3.84 -23.58
CA PHE A 433 -22.27 -5.10 -23.19
C PHE A 433 -22.71 -5.56 -21.78
N LEU A 434 -22.81 -4.63 -20.83
CA LEU A 434 -23.28 -4.94 -19.47
C LEU A 434 -24.74 -5.41 -19.47
N GLU A 435 -25.62 -4.73 -20.22
CA GLU A 435 -27.02 -5.13 -20.37
C GLU A 435 -27.19 -6.52 -20.98
N GLN A 436 -26.41 -6.85 -22.01
CA GLN A 436 -26.37 -8.19 -22.63
C GLN A 436 -25.96 -9.29 -21.64
N HIS A 437 -25.23 -8.93 -20.58
CA HIS A 437 -24.84 -9.84 -19.50
C HIS A 437 -25.75 -9.74 -18.27
N ASN A 438 -26.95 -9.17 -18.42
CA ASN A 438 -27.94 -8.96 -17.35
C ASN A 438 -27.42 -8.09 -16.19
N VAL A 439 -26.53 -7.13 -16.47
CA VAL A 439 -26.04 -6.15 -15.51
C VAL A 439 -26.75 -4.82 -15.77
N PHE A 440 -27.88 -4.62 -15.09
CA PHE A 440 -28.70 -3.41 -15.21
C PHE A 440 -28.41 -2.42 -14.07
N GLY A 441 -28.53 -1.13 -14.36
CA GLY A 441 -28.44 -0.06 -13.36
C GLY A 441 -27.05 0.25 -12.81
N GLU A 442 -26.01 -0.45 -13.28
CA GLU A 442 -24.63 -0.10 -12.92
C GLU A 442 -24.02 0.87 -13.95
N PRO A 443 -23.32 1.93 -13.51
CA PRO A 443 -22.59 2.81 -14.43
C PRO A 443 -21.36 2.09 -15.01
N VAL A 444 -20.94 2.43 -16.24
CA VAL A 444 -19.77 1.81 -16.91
C VAL A 444 -18.50 1.97 -16.07
N THR A 445 -18.32 3.16 -15.48
CA THR A 445 -17.24 3.45 -14.53
C THR A 445 -17.78 4.15 -13.30
N TRP A 446 -17.09 4.00 -12.18
CA TRP A 446 -17.37 4.71 -10.94
C TRP A 446 -16.12 4.75 -10.08
N SER A 447 -15.93 5.82 -9.32
CA SER A 447 -14.98 5.90 -8.21
C SER A 447 -15.59 6.62 -7.01
N PRO A 448 -15.12 6.34 -5.77
CA PRO A 448 -15.57 7.04 -4.59
C PRO A 448 -15.22 8.54 -4.65
N PRO A 449 -16.04 9.42 -4.04
CA PRO A 449 -15.78 10.85 -4.02
C PRO A 449 -14.42 11.22 -3.44
N GLN A 450 -13.69 12.11 -4.11
CA GLN A 450 -12.39 12.61 -3.63
C GLN A 450 -12.52 13.50 -2.38
N SER A 451 -13.73 13.99 -2.06
CA SER A 451 -14.01 14.79 -0.86
C SER A 451 -13.66 14.08 0.45
N ILE A 452 -13.67 12.74 0.47
CA ILE A 452 -13.30 11.89 1.62
C ILE A 452 -11.86 12.14 2.10
N ILE A 453 -11.00 12.58 1.19
CA ILE A 453 -9.55 12.76 1.40
C ILE A 453 -9.07 14.16 0.97
N ALA A 454 -9.98 15.13 0.88
CA ALA A 454 -9.67 16.47 0.42
C ALA A 454 -8.77 17.25 1.41
N ASP A 455 -8.94 17.02 2.71
CA ASP A 455 -8.16 17.60 3.81
C ASP A 455 -6.77 16.96 3.98
N LEU A 456 -6.50 15.81 3.33
CA LEU A 456 -5.27 15.07 3.51
C LEU A 456 -4.20 15.50 2.49
N VAL A 457 -3.01 15.82 3.01
CA VAL A 457 -1.79 15.92 2.20
C VAL A 457 -1.33 14.50 1.86
N LEU A 458 -1.37 14.15 0.58
CA LEU A 458 -1.07 12.80 0.07
C LEU A 458 0.15 12.82 -0.85
N PRO A 459 0.90 11.69 -0.97
CA PRO A 459 2.19 11.66 -1.64
C PRO A 459 2.13 11.92 -3.15
N GLY A 460 1.06 11.51 -3.80
CA GLY A 460 0.93 11.65 -5.24
C GLY A 460 0.05 12.82 -5.67
N PRO A 461 0.11 13.19 -6.96
CA PRO A 461 -0.52 14.40 -7.48
C PRO A 461 -2.06 14.29 -7.41
N ASN A 462 -2.72 15.44 -7.26
CA ASN A 462 -4.18 15.52 -7.34
C ASN A 462 -4.63 15.73 -8.80
N PRO A 463 -5.24 14.73 -9.48
CA PRO A 463 -5.69 14.91 -10.84
C PRO A 463 -6.74 16.02 -10.98
N ALA A 464 -7.59 16.20 -9.97
CA ALA A 464 -8.64 17.22 -9.97
C ALA A 464 -8.12 18.66 -9.82
N ALA A 465 -6.84 18.85 -9.47
CA ALA A 465 -6.24 20.17 -9.37
C ALA A 465 -5.72 20.70 -10.72
N ILE A 466 -5.68 19.85 -11.76
CA ILE A 466 -5.16 20.22 -13.08
C ILE A 466 -6.27 20.84 -13.92
N SER A 467 -6.00 22.01 -14.48
CA SER A 467 -6.92 22.66 -15.42
C SER A 467 -7.01 21.85 -16.72
N ILE A 468 -8.19 21.32 -17.01
CA ILE A 468 -8.45 20.55 -18.23
C ILE A 468 -8.31 21.43 -19.48
N ALA A 469 -8.71 22.70 -19.39
CA ALA A 469 -8.60 23.64 -20.51
C ALA A 469 -7.13 23.91 -20.88
N GLU A 470 -6.28 24.21 -19.90
CA GLU A 470 -4.84 24.41 -20.12
C GLU A 470 -4.17 23.13 -20.60
N LEU A 471 -4.61 21.97 -20.08
CA LEU A 471 -4.13 20.67 -20.53
C LEU A 471 -4.45 20.44 -22.01
N HIS A 472 -5.69 20.70 -22.44
CA HIS A 472 -6.09 20.56 -23.84
C HIS A 472 -5.27 21.48 -24.72
N GLU A 473 -5.09 22.75 -24.34
CA GLU A 473 -4.26 23.71 -25.06
C GLU A 473 -2.82 23.21 -25.22
N ALA A 474 -2.19 22.76 -24.12
CA ALA A 474 -0.83 22.26 -24.12
C ALA A 474 -0.63 20.99 -24.98
N VAL A 475 -1.65 20.13 -25.07
CA VAL A 475 -1.60 18.91 -25.89
C VAL A 475 -1.89 19.21 -27.37
N THR A 476 -2.58 20.32 -27.66
CA THR A 476 -2.80 20.81 -29.03
C THR A 476 -1.60 21.58 -29.61
N ASP A 477 -0.68 22.09 -28.78
CA ASP A 477 0.54 22.77 -29.23
C ASP A 477 1.47 21.85 -30.06
N THR A 478 1.77 22.29 -31.29
CA THR A 478 2.66 21.63 -32.26
C THR A 478 4.16 21.65 -31.94
N SER A 479 4.59 22.01 -30.74
CA SER A 479 6.00 21.93 -30.34
C SER A 479 6.30 20.84 -29.29
N ALA A 480 5.37 20.55 -28.38
CA ALA A 480 5.65 19.75 -27.18
C ALA A 480 5.35 18.23 -27.31
N SER A 481 6.13 17.40 -26.61
CA SER A 481 5.89 15.95 -26.45
C SER A 481 5.00 15.63 -25.23
N MET A 482 4.32 14.48 -25.20
CA MET A 482 3.50 14.05 -24.04
C MET A 482 4.30 14.00 -22.72
N THR A 483 5.60 13.73 -22.81
CA THR A 483 6.50 13.77 -21.65
C THR A 483 6.75 15.21 -21.20
N GLU A 484 6.99 16.13 -22.14
CA GLU A 484 7.15 17.55 -21.83
C GLU A 484 5.88 18.17 -21.24
N VAL A 485 4.72 17.83 -21.80
CA VAL A 485 3.43 18.27 -21.24
C VAL A 485 3.26 17.74 -19.82
N ALA A 486 3.54 16.45 -19.57
CA ALA A 486 3.45 15.89 -18.23
C ALA A 486 4.39 16.62 -17.24
N SER A 487 5.63 16.90 -17.66
CA SER A 487 6.59 17.68 -16.88
C SER A 487 6.13 19.12 -16.62
N ARG A 488 5.49 19.78 -17.59
CA ARG A 488 4.93 21.14 -17.44
C ARG A 488 3.88 21.21 -16.34
N PHE A 489 3.05 20.19 -16.22
CA PHE A 489 2.04 20.08 -15.15
C PHE A 489 2.57 19.41 -13.88
N GLY A 490 3.86 19.07 -13.81
CA GLY A 490 4.46 18.42 -12.64
C GLY A 490 3.90 17.03 -12.34
N VAL A 491 3.37 16.32 -13.34
CA VAL A 491 2.74 15.00 -13.16
C VAL A 491 3.37 13.92 -14.02
N SER A 492 3.08 12.66 -13.68
CA SER A 492 3.49 11.53 -14.50
C SER A 492 2.66 11.44 -15.79
N ILE A 493 3.24 10.84 -16.82
CA ILE A 493 2.53 10.51 -18.08
C ILE A 493 1.27 9.65 -17.82
N ALA A 494 1.26 8.84 -16.76
CA ALA A 494 0.10 8.03 -16.41
C ALA A 494 -1.10 8.88 -15.94
N VAL A 495 -0.83 9.94 -15.17
CA VAL A 495 -1.86 10.91 -14.75
C VAL A 495 -2.36 11.71 -15.94
N LEU A 496 -1.43 12.21 -16.76
CA LEU A 496 -1.77 12.93 -18.00
C LEU A 496 -2.70 12.11 -18.91
N ARG A 497 -2.37 10.84 -19.14
CA ARG A 497 -3.22 9.93 -19.93
C ARG A 497 -4.57 9.70 -19.28
N TYR A 498 -4.62 9.50 -17.96
CA TYR A 498 -5.89 9.35 -17.26
C TYR A 498 -6.80 10.58 -17.43
N LEU A 499 -6.24 11.79 -17.36
CA LEU A 499 -7.00 13.03 -17.58
C LEU A 499 -7.55 13.11 -19.01
N LEU A 500 -6.74 12.80 -20.02
CA LEU A 500 -7.20 12.75 -21.41
C LEU A 500 -8.19 11.62 -21.68
N GLU A 501 -8.15 10.53 -20.91
CA GLU A 501 -9.14 9.44 -21.00
C GLU A 501 -10.44 9.74 -20.24
N SER A 502 -10.43 10.68 -19.29
CA SER A 502 -11.59 11.05 -18.48
C SER A 502 -12.24 12.34 -18.98
N SER A 503 -11.47 13.20 -19.62
CA SER A 503 -11.87 14.46 -20.21
C SER A 503 -11.10 14.63 -21.52
N PRO A 504 -11.49 13.90 -22.57
CA PRO A 504 -10.80 13.94 -23.85
C PRO A 504 -10.89 15.32 -24.50
N PRO A 505 -9.90 15.69 -25.32
CA PRO A 505 -9.95 16.91 -26.10
C PRO A 505 -11.03 16.82 -27.18
N PRO A 506 -11.61 17.95 -27.62
CA PRO A 506 -12.62 17.98 -28.69
C PRO A 506 -12.05 17.58 -30.07
N ARG A 507 -10.73 17.48 -30.19
CA ARG A 507 -10.05 17.03 -31.40
C ARG A 507 -8.96 16.03 -31.04
N PRO A 508 -8.66 15.04 -31.90
CA PRO A 508 -7.60 14.07 -31.65
C PRO A 508 -6.26 14.76 -31.39
N THR A 509 -5.47 14.17 -30.49
CA THR A 509 -4.18 14.77 -30.11
C THR A 509 -3.14 14.68 -31.23
N ARG A 510 -2.14 15.57 -31.20
CA ARG A 510 -1.09 15.70 -32.24
C ARG A 510 -0.41 14.39 -32.64
N THR A 511 -0.24 13.44 -31.72
CA THR A 511 0.34 12.12 -32.03
C THR A 511 -0.41 11.37 -33.13
N TRP A 512 -1.72 11.61 -33.23
CA TRP A 512 -2.58 11.10 -34.29
C TRP A 512 -2.47 11.95 -35.56
N ILE A 513 -2.58 13.28 -35.42
CA ILE A 513 -2.49 14.23 -36.55
C ILE A 513 -1.14 14.13 -37.26
N ARG A 514 -0.02 13.98 -36.56
CA ARG A 514 1.32 13.92 -37.18
C ARG A 514 1.50 12.66 -38.04
N ASP A 515 0.96 11.51 -37.61
CA ASP A 515 1.02 10.27 -38.40
C ASP A 515 0.06 10.37 -39.62
N GLN A 516 -1.08 11.05 -39.48
CA GLN A 516 -2.06 11.24 -40.56
C GLN A 516 -1.64 12.31 -41.59
N THR A 517 -1.18 13.47 -41.14
CA THR A 517 -0.67 14.55 -42.00
C THR A 517 0.57 14.11 -42.78
N GLN A 518 1.46 13.31 -42.21
CA GLN A 518 2.62 12.76 -42.95
C GLN A 518 2.18 11.81 -44.06
N PHE A 519 1.11 11.03 -43.84
CA PHE A 519 0.55 10.13 -44.84
C PHE A 519 -0.25 10.89 -45.91
N GLU A 520 -1.12 11.83 -45.52
CA GLU A 520 -1.90 12.67 -46.43
C GLU A 520 -1.01 13.58 -47.28
N TYR A 521 0.02 14.17 -46.67
CA TYR A 521 1.02 14.95 -47.38
C TYR A 521 1.82 14.06 -48.34
N ALA A 522 2.28 12.88 -47.90
CA ALA A 522 2.92 11.92 -48.80
C ALA A 522 1.98 11.53 -49.95
N GLN A 523 0.69 11.34 -49.69
CA GLN A 523 -0.32 11.02 -50.71
C GLN A 523 -0.53 12.17 -51.71
N SER A 524 -0.52 13.42 -51.25
CA SER A 524 -0.64 14.60 -52.11
C SER A 524 0.61 14.83 -52.99
N GLN A 525 1.79 14.50 -52.48
CA GLN A 525 3.07 14.73 -53.16
C GLN A 525 3.50 13.52 -54.00
N LEU A 526 3.00 12.32 -53.70
CA LEU A 526 3.27 11.07 -54.41
C LEU A 526 1.95 10.42 -54.85
N PRO A 527 1.35 10.89 -55.96
CA PRO A 527 0.36 10.12 -56.70
C PRO A 527 0.90 8.74 -57.07
N GLU A 528 0.01 7.78 -57.34
CA GLU A 528 0.37 6.40 -57.66
C GLU A 528 1.40 6.29 -58.80
N SER A 529 1.17 7.02 -59.90
CA SER A 529 2.08 7.09 -61.05
C SER A 529 3.48 7.60 -60.69
N GLU A 530 3.56 8.58 -59.79
CA GLU A 530 4.82 9.18 -59.35
C GLU A 530 5.60 8.26 -58.41
N LEU A 531 4.91 7.55 -57.52
CA LEU A 531 5.54 6.57 -56.64
C LEU A 531 6.05 5.35 -57.43
N ILE A 532 5.32 4.91 -58.47
CA ILE A 532 5.79 3.88 -59.41
C ILE A 532 7.03 4.37 -60.16
N ARG A 533 7.01 5.59 -60.69
CA ARG A 533 8.19 6.17 -61.37
C ARG A 533 9.41 6.18 -60.45
N LEU A 534 9.31 6.80 -59.28
CA LEU A 534 10.43 6.96 -58.37
C LEU A 534 10.92 5.63 -57.76
N HIS A 535 10.00 4.73 -57.38
CA HIS A 535 10.37 3.50 -56.68
C HIS A 535 10.69 2.33 -57.62
N VAL A 536 9.92 2.17 -58.70
CA VAL A 536 10.01 1.02 -59.63
C VAL A 536 10.88 1.32 -60.83
N GLN A 537 10.70 2.48 -61.49
CA GLN A 537 11.45 2.84 -62.70
C GLN A 537 12.84 3.40 -62.35
N ASP A 538 12.89 4.42 -61.50
CA ASP A 538 14.13 5.10 -61.08
C ASP A 538 14.87 4.33 -59.97
N ARG A 539 14.28 3.25 -59.47
CA ARG A 539 14.84 2.35 -58.43
C ARG A 539 15.29 3.05 -57.14
N LEU A 540 14.66 4.17 -56.78
CA LEU A 540 15.00 4.87 -55.54
C LEU A 540 14.45 4.10 -54.32
N PRO A 541 15.25 3.93 -53.26
CA PRO A 541 14.78 3.29 -52.04
C PRO A 541 13.78 4.19 -51.31
N ILE A 542 12.79 3.59 -50.65
CA ILE A 542 11.71 4.31 -49.93
C ILE A 542 12.26 5.36 -48.96
N LYS A 543 13.40 5.08 -48.31
CA LYS A 543 14.06 6.03 -47.40
C LYS A 543 14.50 7.32 -48.11
N VAL A 544 15.03 7.21 -49.33
CA VAL A 544 15.47 8.36 -50.14
C VAL A 544 14.26 9.12 -50.68
N ILE A 545 13.23 8.41 -51.15
CA ILE A 545 11.97 9.01 -51.58
C ILE A 545 11.35 9.83 -50.44
N ALA A 546 11.29 9.25 -49.24
CA ALA A 546 10.75 9.90 -48.05
C ALA A 546 11.55 11.14 -47.64
N THR A 547 12.88 11.07 -47.64
CA THR A 547 13.73 12.25 -47.40
C THR A 547 13.50 13.34 -48.44
N ARG A 548 13.34 12.97 -49.72
CA ARG A 548 13.15 13.90 -50.84
C ARG A 548 11.87 14.73 -50.71
N ILE A 549 10.80 14.14 -50.19
CA ILE A 549 9.54 14.83 -49.96
C ILE A 549 9.38 15.34 -48.52
N GLY A 550 10.37 15.14 -47.64
CA GLY A 550 10.31 15.61 -46.25
C GLY A 550 9.34 14.85 -45.34
N VAL A 551 9.07 13.58 -45.63
CA VAL A 551 8.22 12.71 -44.78
C VAL A 551 8.99 11.55 -44.17
N GLN A 552 8.39 10.88 -43.18
CA GLN A 552 8.97 9.66 -42.62
C GLN A 552 8.93 8.48 -43.61
N PRO A 553 9.97 7.62 -43.67
CA PRO A 553 10.01 6.44 -44.54
C PRO A 553 8.83 5.48 -44.38
N GLN A 554 8.22 5.46 -43.19
CA GLN A 554 7.04 4.67 -42.89
C GLN A 554 5.81 5.14 -43.68
N ALA A 555 5.60 6.46 -43.81
CA ALA A 555 4.46 7.03 -44.54
C ALA A 555 4.49 6.66 -46.03
N VAL A 556 5.67 6.71 -46.66
CA VAL A 556 5.86 6.27 -48.06
C VAL A 556 5.72 4.75 -48.21
N SER A 557 6.15 3.97 -47.22
CA SER A 557 5.96 2.51 -47.22
C SER A 557 4.49 2.10 -47.11
N ASP A 558 3.73 2.81 -46.28
CA ASP A 558 2.29 2.58 -46.12
C ASP A 558 1.51 3.05 -47.36
N LEU A 559 1.97 4.13 -48.02
CA LEU A 559 1.42 4.61 -49.30
C LEU A 559 1.69 3.61 -50.45
N ALA A 560 2.89 3.06 -50.53
CA ALA A 560 3.21 2.00 -51.50
C ALA A 560 2.34 0.76 -51.30
N ARG A 561 2.04 0.38 -50.05
CA ARG A 561 1.10 -0.72 -49.75
C ARG A 561 -0.33 -0.39 -50.19
N LYS A 562 -0.76 0.87 -50.06
CA LYS A 562 -2.08 1.34 -50.51
C LYS A 562 -2.24 1.29 -52.03
N TYR A 563 -1.17 1.58 -52.78
CA TYR A 563 -1.15 1.49 -54.24
C TYR A 563 -0.73 0.10 -54.75
N GLU A 564 -0.66 -0.90 -53.87
CA GLU A 564 -0.24 -2.28 -54.21
C GLU A 564 1.15 -2.38 -54.88
N ILE A 565 2.02 -1.39 -54.65
CA ILE A 565 3.38 -1.35 -55.15
C ILE A 565 4.28 -2.20 -54.24
N GLN A 566 4.94 -3.20 -54.83
CA GLN A 566 5.87 -4.07 -54.12
C GLN A 566 7.06 -3.28 -53.57
N VAL A 567 7.03 -3.01 -52.26
CA VAL A 567 8.14 -2.36 -51.57
C VAL A 567 9.31 -3.34 -51.47
N ARG A 568 10.42 -3.03 -52.14
CA ARG A 568 11.68 -3.73 -51.89
C ARG A 568 12.08 -3.47 -50.45
N SER A 569 11.86 -4.47 -49.58
CA SER A 569 12.40 -4.41 -48.22
C SER A 569 13.90 -4.16 -48.32
N SER A 570 14.43 -3.18 -47.60
CA SER A 570 15.87 -2.88 -47.57
C SER A 570 16.69 -3.97 -46.85
N ARG A 571 16.26 -5.24 -46.94
CA ARG A 571 17.14 -6.39 -46.79
C ARG A 571 17.94 -6.50 -48.09
N PHE A 572 18.87 -5.57 -48.28
CA PHE A 572 19.94 -5.71 -49.25
C PHE A 572 20.78 -6.90 -48.77
N ARG A 573 20.41 -8.11 -49.20
CA ARG A 573 21.31 -9.27 -49.12
C ARG A 573 22.25 -9.12 -50.30
N LEU A 574 23.51 -8.78 -50.03
CA LEU A 574 24.57 -9.12 -50.97
C LEU A 574 24.52 -10.64 -51.15
N PRO A 575 24.43 -11.16 -52.38
CA PRO A 575 24.84 -12.54 -52.63
C PRO A 575 26.30 -12.61 -52.14
N ASP A 576 26.61 -13.50 -51.21
CA ASP A 576 27.91 -13.62 -50.53
C ASP A 576 28.31 -12.49 -49.56
N GLU A 577 27.38 -12.00 -48.74
CA GLU A 577 27.67 -11.05 -47.66
C GLU A 577 28.76 -11.55 -46.67
N ARG A 578 28.80 -12.86 -46.39
CA ARG A 578 29.85 -13.47 -45.54
C ARG A 578 31.22 -13.40 -46.20
N ASP A 579 31.33 -13.79 -47.47
CA ASP A 579 32.60 -13.89 -48.16
C ASP A 579 33.14 -12.50 -48.56
N TRP A 580 32.24 -11.55 -48.83
CA TRP A 580 32.62 -10.15 -49.02
C TRP A 580 33.18 -9.56 -47.72
N ILE A 581 32.50 -9.76 -46.57
CA ILE A 581 33.00 -9.29 -45.28
C ILE A 581 34.34 -9.95 -44.94
N TYR A 582 34.49 -11.25 -45.20
CA TYR A 582 35.74 -11.96 -44.95
C TYR A 582 36.87 -11.44 -45.84
N ARG A 583 36.64 -11.28 -47.15
CA ARG A 583 37.61 -10.74 -48.10
C ARG A 583 38.04 -9.32 -47.76
N GLU A 584 37.10 -8.43 -47.49
CA GLU A 584 37.41 -7.01 -47.27
C GLU A 584 38.05 -6.75 -45.89
N TYR A 585 37.60 -7.46 -44.85
CA TYR A 585 38.09 -7.25 -43.49
C TYR A 585 39.28 -8.14 -43.12
N VAL A 586 39.25 -9.42 -43.48
CA VAL A 586 40.28 -10.41 -43.10
C VAL A 586 41.41 -10.45 -44.14
N GLU A 587 41.10 -10.49 -45.43
CA GLU A 587 42.12 -10.60 -46.49
C GLU A 587 42.72 -9.23 -46.86
N LYS A 588 41.89 -8.19 -47.03
CA LYS A 588 42.33 -6.85 -47.44
C LYS A 588 42.60 -5.87 -46.30
N GLN A 589 42.34 -6.27 -45.05
CA GLN A 589 42.52 -5.45 -43.84
C GLN A 589 41.96 -4.02 -43.95
N ARG A 590 40.80 -3.85 -44.57
CA ARG A 590 40.19 -2.52 -44.65
C ARG A 590 39.56 -2.11 -43.31
N PRO A 591 39.71 -0.84 -42.89
CA PRO A 591 39.07 -0.37 -41.68
C PRO A 591 37.55 -0.42 -41.82
N ILE A 592 36.90 -0.75 -40.70
CA ILE A 592 35.44 -1.00 -40.67
C ILE A 592 34.66 0.26 -41.05
N THR A 593 35.21 1.44 -40.75
CA THR A 593 34.65 2.74 -41.14
C THR A 593 34.45 2.84 -42.64
N ASP A 594 35.44 2.43 -43.43
CA ASP A 594 35.41 2.53 -44.88
C ASP A 594 34.47 1.49 -45.49
N MET A 595 34.44 0.29 -44.90
CA MET A 595 33.48 -0.75 -45.29
C MET A 595 32.03 -0.32 -44.99
N ALA A 596 31.80 0.31 -43.84
CA ALA A 596 30.50 0.82 -43.43
C ALA A 596 30.05 1.98 -44.32
N GLN A 597 30.97 2.89 -44.65
CA GLN A 597 30.72 4.02 -45.55
C GLN A 597 30.43 3.54 -46.98
N GLN A 598 31.19 2.57 -47.50
CA GLN A 598 30.96 2.01 -48.84
C GLN A 598 29.62 1.29 -48.96
N LEU A 599 29.18 0.61 -47.90
CA LEU A 599 27.89 -0.07 -47.86
C LEU A 599 26.72 0.86 -47.46
N GLY A 600 27.00 2.09 -47.05
CA GLY A 600 25.99 3.02 -46.53
C GLY A 600 25.26 2.51 -45.28
N VAL A 601 25.92 1.69 -44.47
CA VAL A 601 25.36 1.11 -43.23
C VAL A 601 26.09 1.61 -42.00
N ASP A 602 25.42 1.62 -40.86
CA ASP A 602 26.04 1.97 -39.58
C ASP A 602 27.07 0.91 -39.13
N ILE A 603 28.17 1.36 -38.50
CA ILE A 603 29.25 0.49 -38.00
C ILE A 603 28.70 -0.60 -37.06
N SER A 604 27.71 -0.28 -36.22
CA SER A 604 27.08 -1.23 -35.29
C SER A 604 26.32 -2.33 -36.02
N THR A 605 25.82 -2.05 -37.23
CA THR A 605 25.14 -3.03 -38.08
C THR A 605 26.13 -4.02 -38.68
N LEU A 606 27.32 -3.54 -39.07
CA LEU A 606 28.41 -4.36 -39.62
C LEU A 606 29.01 -5.26 -38.54
N TYR A 607 29.21 -4.75 -37.31
CA TYR A 607 29.59 -5.54 -36.14
C TYR A 607 28.61 -6.66 -35.81
N ARG A 608 27.30 -6.35 -35.79
CA ARG A 608 26.26 -7.33 -35.51
C ARG A 608 26.25 -8.44 -36.55
N ARG A 609 26.43 -8.10 -37.83
CA ARG A 609 26.48 -9.05 -38.95
C ARG A 609 27.74 -9.93 -38.91
N ALA A 610 28.91 -9.34 -38.68
CA ALA A 610 30.16 -10.09 -38.51
C ALA A 610 30.10 -11.08 -37.35
N LYS A 611 29.46 -10.68 -36.23
CA LYS A 611 29.22 -11.57 -35.09
C LYS A 611 28.32 -12.75 -35.43
N ILE A 612 27.29 -12.56 -36.27
CA ILE A 612 26.42 -13.64 -36.75
C ILE A 612 27.20 -14.65 -37.59
N TYR A 613 28.21 -14.20 -38.34
CA TYR A 613 29.05 -15.06 -39.19
C TYR A 613 30.34 -15.57 -38.50
N GLY A 614 30.53 -15.29 -37.20
CA GLY A 614 31.71 -15.74 -36.45
C GLY A 614 33.01 -14.97 -36.75
N ILE A 615 32.92 -13.80 -37.38
CA ILE A 615 34.09 -12.98 -37.75
C ILE A 615 34.34 -11.95 -36.63
N ALA A 616 35.45 -12.14 -35.90
CA ALA A 616 35.85 -11.23 -34.82
C ALA A 616 36.45 -9.94 -35.40
N MET A 617 35.68 -8.85 -35.32
CA MET A 617 36.02 -7.53 -35.83
C MET A 617 36.52 -6.58 -34.73
N CYS A 618 37.53 -5.78 -35.04
CA CYS A 618 38.01 -4.60 -34.32
C CYS A 618 38.03 -3.39 -35.24
N HIS A 619 37.82 -2.21 -34.68
CA HIS A 619 37.59 -0.95 -35.41
C HIS A 619 38.70 -0.64 -36.44
N ASP A 620 39.93 -1.06 -36.15
CA ASP A 620 41.08 -0.99 -37.04
C ASP A 620 41.78 -2.36 -37.09
N PRO A 621 41.81 -3.05 -38.24
CA PRO A 621 42.48 -4.33 -38.40
C PRO A 621 44.02 -4.24 -38.35
N HIS A 622 44.62 -3.06 -38.53
CA HIS A 622 46.08 -2.90 -38.47
C HIS A 622 46.63 -2.92 -37.04
N ARG A 623 45.79 -2.65 -36.03
CA ARG A 623 46.15 -2.79 -34.60
C ARG A 623 46.33 -4.25 -34.13
N ARG A 624 46.04 -5.26 -34.97
CA ARG A 624 46.17 -6.69 -34.62
C ARG A 624 47.62 -7.21 -34.61
N ARG A 625 48.59 -6.49 -35.19
CA ARG A 625 50.01 -6.90 -35.15
C ARG A 625 50.76 -6.18 -34.03
N GLY A 626 50.48 -6.58 -32.79
CA GLY A 626 51.37 -6.37 -31.64
C GLY A 626 51.64 -7.74 -31.00
N PRO A 627 52.88 -8.09 -30.64
CA PRO A 627 53.23 -9.45 -30.23
C PRO A 627 52.51 -9.83 -28.93
N ARG A 628 51.85 -10.99 -28.95
CA ARG A 628 51.41 -11.69 -27.73
C ARG A 628 52.67 -12.16 -27.00
N ASN A 629 53.02 -11.49 -25.90
CA ASN A 629 53.94 -12.04 -24.93
C ASN A 629 53.32 -13.29 -24.31
N VAL A 630 54.09 -14.37 -24.39
CA VAL A 630 53.92 -15.64 -23.67
C VAL A 630 54.67 -15.51 -22.34
N ALA A 631 54.20 -16.27 -21.34
CA ALA A 631 54.70 -16.43 -19.96
C ALA A 631 54.19 -15.38 -18.96
N ALA A 632 53.76 -15.73 -17.75
CA ALA A 632 53.41 -16.98 -17.10
C ALA A 632 52.60 -16.57 -15.86
N ASP A 633 51.64 -17.38 -15.41
CA ASP A 633 51.67 -17.81 -14.01
C ASP A 633 50.67 -18.92 -13.73
N ASP A 634 51.20 -19.87 -12.98
CA ASP A 634 50.65 -21.13 -12.57
C ASP A 634 49.52 -21.00 -11.52
N LYS A 635 48.76 -22.09 -11.49
CA LYS A 635 47.72 -22.51 -10.53
C LYS A 635 48.22 -22.60 -9.07
N PRO A 636 47.34 -22.70 -8.05
CA PRO A 636 46.14 -23.56 -7.98
C PRO A 636 44.77 -22.86 -8.13
#